data_AF-A0A1I8GBC9-F1
#
_entry.id   AF-A0A1I8GBC9-F1
#
_cell.length_a   1.000
_cell.length_b   1.000
_cell.length_c   1.000
_cell.angle_alpha   90.00
_cell.angle_beta   90.00
_cell.angle_gamma   90.00
#
_symmetry.space_group_name_H-M   'P 1'
#
loop_
_entity.id
_entity.type
_entity.pdbx_description
1 polymer ?
#
loop_
_entity_poly.entity_id
_entity_poly.type
_entity_poly.pdbx_seq_one_letter_code
_entity_poly.pdbx_strand_id
1 'polypeptide(L)'
;MDSLQASPPRSLHQLYTILLEELSRVRAQLTSLEFEFYSQDGTEDDAMQAPRSGAADSDVDAYAFICRWAPVAKEVMQCHSLAELNSMRQMQSAIVLGRDPELREAQPDLKHIKPETCIKLTRLQNRLLAYVPSRFTGMIDATGRVQALCDKYLLSFYTLNLRQAPIETAKKYTVNRREWNSKARDCLNNALYNPHLFLRDCLRLGRMQKSTLALLNRADIITAPVVGLFTDECAQLRAALDALEEWIEHDQGYASFIAADLAELEKRRGQLKTSLTELRHRLHTSQFRTRSLQAEKARLQVELASLTDRESELLQAEEQLYQEVNSVKIDCEMKEFRREEIKRAFKESAESEQETELDPAAAQLLLKQLKEQLRILRHSIPQMERRMLALRSKLSVIDDKHRRFNEVSETLRDSEKETLRLKNEVSSAAYQLEQCQLSLDQCAQIHRLKQRPTPRRRSSTTRAAQEAATQKMLHRQHQQQQKAPGSDTNRSDDRGKVSLPAINQQSRGTAAAAAAATVTTARTLENATDGDGSPFDRVCLLVSRRIEIDWKRLYRALPFVPQRGRETIDRDIEELQTGLVGESRAQCAWRALHRWRRFHRRAKPGELRAALVRLRRTDLLPEVDACLAPPAAPTVVKETPLPANIAKELVPYYRQVERYDNLVMARRSKEAVK
;
A
#
# COMPACT_ATOMS: atom_id res chain seq x y z
N MET A 1 -10.54 -20.70 33.88
CA MET A 1 -10.54 -19.34 33.28
C MET A 1 -9.67 -18.33 34.02
N ASP A 2 -9.73 -18.23 35.35
CA ASP A 2 -8.95 -17.25 36.13
C ASP A 2 -7.42 -17.41 35.97
N SER A 3 -6.97 -18.64 35.69
CA SER A 3 -5.57 -18.95 35.37
C SER A 3 -5.07 -18.30 34.06
N LEU A 4 -5.96 -18.06 33.08
CA LEU A 4 -5.62 -17.41 31.79
C LEU A 4 -5.62 -15.88 31.88
N GLN A 5 -6.33 -15.32 32.86
CA GLN A 5 -6.24 -13.89 33.18
C GLN A 5 -4.95 -13.57 33.96
N ALA A 6 -4.50 -14.49 34.81
CA ALA A 6 -3.26 -14.34 35.59
C ALA A 6 -1.99 -14.73 34.82
N SER A 7 -2.06 -15.60 33.82
CA SER A 7 -0.91 -16.06 33.06
C SER A 7 -1.25 -16.41 31.60
N PRO A 8 -0.35 -16.15 30.62
CA PRO A 8 -0.62 -16.49 29.23
C PRO A 8 -0.83 -18.01 29.04
N PRO A 9 -1.68 -18.44 28.09
CA PRO A 9 -1.81 -19.86 27.74
C PRO A 9 -0.46 -20.44 27.31
N ARG A 10 -0.23 -21.74 27.55
CA ARG A 10 1.06 -22.37 27.16
C ARG A 10 1.14 -22.67 25.66
N SER A 11 -0.01 -22.72 24.98
CA SER A 11 -0.15 -22.91 23.52
C SER A 11 -1.51 -22.43 23.01
N LEU A 12 -1.64 -22.26 21.68
CA LEU A 12 -2.93 -21.96 21.04
C LEU A 12 -3.92 -23.11 21.13
N HIS A 13 -3.46 -24.36 20.97
CA HIS A 13 -4.33 -25.51 21.14
C HIS A 13 -4.96 -25.58 22.53
N GLN A 14 -4.15 -25.37 23.57
CA GLN A 14 -4.66 -25.29 24.94
C GLN A 14 -5.66 -24.13 25.12
N LEU A 15 -5.40 -22.98 24.49
CA LEU A 15 -6.34 -21.87 24.52
C LEU A 15 -7.68 -22.28 23.87
N TYR A 16 -7.67 -22.86 22.68
CA TYR A 16 -8.90 -23.29 22.01
C TYR A 16 -9.69 -24.30 22.84
N THR A 17 -9.01 -25.29 23.42
CA THR A 17 -9.66 -26.28 24.30
C THR A 17 -10.34 -25.60 25.49
N ILE A 18 -9.64 -24.70 26.20
CA ILE A 18 -10.22 -24.00 27.35
C ILE A 18 -11.42 -23.13 26.94
N LEU A 19 -11.34 -22.43 25.80
CA LEU A 19 -12.43 -21.58 25.32
C LEU A 19 -13.65 -22.43 24.95
N LEU A 20 -13.47 -23.53 24.21
CA LEU A 20 -14.56 -24.43 23.82
C LEU A 20 -15.18 -25.18 25.00
N GLU A 21 -14.37 -25.59 25.98
CA GLU A 21 -14.85 -26.21 27.22
C GLU A 21 -15.75 -25.26 28.02
N GLU A 22 -15.36 -23.97 28.14
CA GLU A 22 -16.16 -22.98 28.84
C GLU A 22 -17.44 -22.62 28.07
N LEU A 23 -17.39 -22.50 26.73
CA LEU A 23 -18.60 -22.32 25.92
C LEU A 23 -19.56 -23.51 26.06
N SER A 24 -19.03 -24.73 26.03
CA SER A 24 -19.81 -25.96 26.24
C SER A 24 -20.44 -26.01 27.65
N ARG A 25 -19.71 -25.55 28.67
CA ARG A 25 -20.23 -25.46 30.04
C ARG A 25 -21.38 -24.45 30.14
N VAL A 26 -21.24 -23.27 29.53
CA VAL A 26 -22.30 -22.27 29.50
C VAL A 26 -23.51 -22.78 28.72
N ARG A 27 -23.29 -23.47 27.58
CA ARG A 27 -24.35 -24.09 26.79
C ARG A 27 -25.13 -25.12 27.62
N ALA A 28 -24.45 -25.99 28.35
CA ALA A 28 -25.09 -26.96 29.24
C ALA A 28 -25.89 -26.30 30.38
N GLN A 29 -25.35 -25.23 30.98
CA GLN A 29 -26.08 -24.43 31.98
C GLN A 29 -27.33 -23.79 31.41
N LEU A 30 -27.25 -23.27 30.18
CA LEU A 30 -28.39 -22.67 29.49
C LEU A 30 -29.46 -23.72 29.20
N THR A 31 -29.09 -24.89 28.64
CA THR A 31 -30.03 -25.98 28.39
C THR A 31 -30.72 -26.46 29.68
N SER A 32 -29.99 -26.55 30.80
CA SER A 32 -30.57 -26.86 32.11
C SER A 32 -31.59 -25.81 32.55
N LEU A 33 -31.25 -24.52 32.39
CA LEU A 33 -32.14 -23.41 32.74
C LEU A 33 -33.42 -23.41 31.90
N GLU A 34 -33.31 -23.72 30.61
CA GLU A 34 -34.45 -23.86 29.70
C GLU A 34 -35.35 -25.02 30.10
N PHE A 35 -34.76 -26.18 30.41
CA PHE A 35 -35.53 -27.32 30.89
C PHE A 35 -36.28 -27.00 32.18
N GLU A 36 -35.62 -26.37 33.16
CA GLU A 36 -36.24 -25.91 34.41
C GLU A 36 -37.37 -24.91 34.14
N PHE A 37 -37.12 -23.93 33.28
CA PHE A 37 -38.11 -22.91 32.95
C PHE A 37 -39.28 -23.48 32.16
N TYR A 38 -39.13 -24.37 31.19
CA TYR A 38 -40.27 -24.88 30.42
C TYR A 38 -41.04 -26.00 31.15
N SER A 39 -40.38 -26.78 32.03
CA SER A 39 -41.00 -27.93 32.71
C SER A 39 -41.91 -27.59 33.91
N GLN A 40 -41.74 -26.41 34.53
CA GLN A 40 -42.44 -26.04 35.77
C GLN A 40 -43.94 -25.70 35.64
N ASP A 41 -44.52 -25.70 34.43
CA ASP A 41 -45.93 -25.33 34.19
C ASP A 41 -46.87 -26.54 34.01
N GLY A 42 -46.43 -27.76 34.29
CA GLY A 42 -47.31 -28.94 34.23
C GLY A 42 -48.38 -28.91 35.32
N THR A 43 -49.61 -28.53 34.98
CA THR A 43 -50.80 -29.04 35.69
C THR A 43 -50.91 -30.55 35.43
N GLU A 44 -51.38 -31.31 36.42
CA GLU A 44 -51.43 -32.78 36.40
C GLU A 44 -52.13 -33.38 35.15
N ASP A 45 -53.00 -32.63 34.48
CA ASP A 45 -53.69 -33.07 33.25
C ASP A 45 -52.81 -33.03 31.98
N ASP A 46 -51.75 -32.22 31.92
CA ASP A 46 -50.89 -32.06 30.74
C ASP A 46 -49.64 -32.97 30.76
N ALA A 47 -49.40 -33.69 31.86
CA ALA A 47 -48.29 -34.64 31.98
C ALA A 47 -48.40 -35.83 31.00
N MET A 48 -49.55 -36.01 30.34
CA MET A 48 -49.78 -37.03 29.31
C MET A 48 -49.37 -36.62 27.88
N GLN A 49 -49.06 -35.35 27.61
CA GLN A 49 -48.69 -34.88 26.24
C GLN A 49 -47.27 -34.29 26.12
N ALA A 50 -46.48 -34.24 27.19
CA ALA A 50 -45.08 -33.87 27.08
C ALA A 50 -44.29 -34.95 26.31
N PRO A 51 -43.54 -34.61 25.24
CA PRO A 51 -42.73 -35.58 24.53
C PRO A 51 -41.63 -36.11 25.46
N ARG A 52 -41.78 -37.37 25.91
CA ARG A 52 -40.82 -38.12 26.73
C ARG A 52 -39.63 -38.64 25.91
N SER A 53 -39.07 -37.85 25.00
CA SER A 53 -37.85 -38.20 24.29
C SER A 53 -36.70 -37.31 24.78
N GLY A 54 -35.64 -37.93 25.28
CA GLY A 54 -34.47 -37.29 25.91
C GLY A 54 -33.57 -36.44 25.00
N ALA A 55 -34.15 -35.74 24.02
CA ALA A 55 -33.52 -34.66 23.27
C ALA A 55 -34.53 -33.51 23.20
N ALA A 56 -34.40 -32.54 24.11
CA ALA A 56 -35.21 -31.33 24.11
C ALA A 56 -34.84 -30.48 22.89
N ASP A 57 -35.76 -30.32 21.95
CA ASP A 57 -35.63 -29.30 20.91
C ASP A 57 -36.10 -27.98 21.52
N SER A 58 -35.15 -27.11 21.89
CA SER A 58 -35.44 -25.88 22.66
C SER A 58 -36.48 -24.99 22.02
N ASP A 59 -36.57 -25.03 20.68
CA ASP A 59 -37.51 -24.21 19.91
C ASP A 59 -38.93 -24.78 19.95
N VAL A 60 -39.09 -26.10 20.07
CA VAL A 60 -40.39 -26.77 20.22
C VAL A 60 -40.97 -26.47 21.61
N ASP A 61 -40.16 -26.60 22.66
CA ASP A 61 -40.57 -26.31 24.03
C ASP A 61 -40.88 -24.82 24.21
N ALA A 62 -40.05 -23.94 23.63
CA ALA A 62 -40.30 -22.50 23.60
C ALA A 62 -41.61 -22.15 22.87
N TYR A 63 -41.87 -22.77 21.71
CA TYR A 63 -43.11 -22.53 20.97
C TYR A 63 -44.34 -23.03 21.75
N ALA A 64 -44.26 -24.22 22.35
CA ALA A 64 -45.35 -24.75 23.18
C ALA A 64 -45.66 -23.84 24.37
N PHE A 65 -44.62 -23.32 25.04
CA PHE A 65 -44.75 -22.32 26.09
C PHE A 65 -45.43 -21.05 25.57
N ILE A 66 -44.95 -20.47 24.47
CA ILE A 66 -45.53 -19.26 23.86
C ILE A 66 -47.01 -19.47 23.51
N CYS A 67 -47.37 -20.59 22.88
CA CYS A 67 -48.75 -20.93 22.53
C CYS A 67 -49.65 -21.07 23.76
N ARG A 68 -49.14 -21.59 24.89
CA ARG A 68 -49.89 -21.70 26.15
C ARG A 68 -50.24 -20.34 26.73
N TRP A 69 -49.33 -19.38 26.61
CA TRP A 69 -49.49 -18.02 27.15
C TRP A 69 -50.14 -17.04 26.18
N ALA A 70 -50.24 -17.39 24.89
CA ALA A 70 -50.84 -16.57 23.86
C ALA A 70 -52.31 -16.17 24.14
N PRO A 71 -53.23 -17.07 24.54
CA PRO A 71 -54.61 -16.69 24.85
C PRO A 71 -54.71 -15.70 26.01
N VAL A 72 -53.88 -15.88 27.04
CA VAL A 72 -53.81 -15.00 28.22
C VAL A 72 -53.37 -13.60 27.80
N ALA A 73 -52.31 -13.50 26.99
CA ALA A 73 -51.83 -12.22 26.49
C ALA A 73 -52.86 -11.51 25.59
N LYS A 74 -53.51 -12.24 24.68
CA LYS A 74 -54.55 -11.69 23.79
C LYS A 74 -55.74 -11.15 24.57
N GLU A 75 -56.22 -11.90 25.57
CA GLU A 75 -57.33 -11.47 26.43
C GLU A 75 -56.96 -10.20 27.21
N VAL A 76 -55.76 -10.16 27.82
CA VAL A 76 -55.27 -8.98 28.55
C VAL A 76 -55.22 -7.75 27.66
N MET A 77 -54.67 -7.88 26.46
CA MET A 77 -54.56 -6.79 25.49
C MET A 77 -55.92 -6.30 25.01
N GLN A 78 -56.86 -7.20 24.72
CA GLN A 78 -58.23 -6.84 24.31
C GLN A 78 -59.00 -6.15 25.42
N CYS A 79 -58.88 -6.61 26.66
CA CYS A 79 -59.55 -6.03 27.81
C CYS A 79 -59.03 -4.64 28.17
N HIS A 80 -57.72 -4.40 27.97
CA HIS A 80 -57.05 -3.14 28.30
C HIS A 80 -56.84 -2.21 27.10
N SER A 81 -57.39 -2.57 25.93
CA SER A 81 -57.17 -1.84 24.67
C SER A 81 -55.70 -1.53 24.39
N LEU A 82 -54.80 -2.46 24.76
CA LEU A 82 -53.36 -2.30 24.60
C LEU A 82 -52.96 -2.64 23.17
N ALA A 83 -52.25 -1.74 22.50
CA ALA A 83 -51.62 -2.02 21.22
C ALA A 83 -50.50 -3.06 21.37
N GLU A 84 -49.74 -3.00 22.47
CA GLU A 84 -48.65 -3.94 22.79
C GLU A 84 -48.58 -4.24 24.29
N LEU A 85 -48.23 -5.48 24.63
CA LEU A 85 -47.90 -5.92 25.98
C LEU A 85 -46.37 -6.12 26.09
N ASN A 86 -45.66 -5.04 26.44
CA ASN A 86 -44.21 -4.96 26.34
C ASN A 86 -43.50 -4.52 27.65
N SER A 87 -44.22 -4.27 28.75
CA SER A 87 -43.63 -3.81 30.01
C SER A 87 -44.21 -4.48 31.26
N MET A 88 -43.42 -4.51 32.33
CA MET A 88 -43.84 -4.97 33.65
C MET A 88 -44.99 -4.13 34.21
N ARG A 89 -44.98 -2.81 33.95
CA ARG A 89 -46.03 -1.89 34.40
C ARG A 89 -47.40 -2.23 33.81
N GLN A 90 -47.44 -2.58 32.52
CA GLN A 90 -48.68 -3.01 31.86
C GLN A 90 -49.20 -4.32 32.45
N MET A 91 -48.32 -5.30 32.70
CA MET A 91 -48.72 -6.55 33.38
C MET A 91 -49.29 -6.28 34.77
N GLN A 92 -48.60 -5.47 35.58
CA GLN A 92 -49.05 -5.14 36.94
C GLN A 92 -50.39 -4.41 36.94
N SER A 93 -50.56 -3.43 36.03
CA SER A 93 -51.83 -2.72 35.88
C SER A 93 -52.97 -3.68 35.56
N ALA A 94 -52.76 -4.61 34.63
CA ALA A 94 -53.77 -5.61 34.27
C ALA A 94 -54.09 -6.59 35.41
N ILE A 95 -53.09 -6.94 36.24
CA ILE A 95 -53.29 -7.81 37.41
C ILE A 95 -54.10 -7.10 38.50
N VAL A 96 -53.79 -5.84 38.80
CA VAL A 96 -54.51 -5.05 39.83
C VAL A 96 -55.96 -4.83 39.40
N LEU A 97 -56.16 -4.36 38.17
CA LEU A 97 -57.49 -4.08 37.63
C LEU A 97 -58.37 -5.31 37.52
N GLY A 98 -57.82 -6.51 37.30
CA GLY A 98 -58.65 -7.73 37.24
C GLY A 98 -58.88 -8.42 38.59
N ARG A 99 -58.14 -8.06 39.65
CA ARG A 99 -58.30 -8.63 41.00
C ARG A 99 -59.25 -7.83 41.89
N ASP A 100 -59.31 -6.51 41.72
CA ASP A 100 -60.10 -5.63 42.56
C ASP A 100 -61.54 -5.48 41.99
N PRO A 101 -62.60 -5.92 42.70
CA PRO A 101 -63.98 -5.74 42.24
C PRO A 101 -64.41 -4.28 42.10
N GLU A 102 -63.96 -3.40 43.00
CA GLU A 102 -64.41 -2.01 43.05
C GLU A 102 -63.77 -1.18 41.92
N LEU A 103 -62.48 -1.42 41.64
CA LEU A 103 -61.80 -0.79 40.50
C LEU A 103 -62.33 -1.29 39.14
N ARG A 104 -62.83 -2.54 39.07
CA ARG A 104 -63.49 -3.07 37.86
C ARG A 104 -64.79 -2.33 37.57
N GLU A 105 -65.62 -2.13 38.59
CA GLU A 105 -66.89 -1.41 38.44
C GLU A 105 -66.68 0.08 38.13
N ALA A 106 -65.57 0.67 38.59
CA ALA A 106 -65.22 2.07 38.35
C ALA A 106 -64.72 2.39 36.92
N GLN A 107 -64.36 1.39 36.10
CA GLN A 107 -63.85 1.60 34.73
C GLN A 107 -64.73 0.91 33.68
N PRO A 108 -65.93 1.45 33.38
CA PRO A 108 -66.91 0.82 32.48
C PRO A 108 -66.45 0.71 31.02
N ASP A 109 -65.49 1.53 30.59
CA ASP A 109 -64.93 1.51 29.23
C ASP A 109 -63.98 0.32 28.97
N LEU A 110 -63.57 -0.40 30.02
CA LEU A 110 -62.67 -1.54 29.94
C LEU A 110 -63.44 -2.85 30.09
N LYS A 111 -63.26 -3.78 29.15
CA LYS A 111 -63.84 -5.13 29.27
C LYS A 111 -63.16 -5.84 30.45
N HIS A 112 -63.94 -6.33 31.41
CA HIS A 112 -63.38 -6.98 32.60
C HIS A 112 -62.54 -8.22 32.25
N ILE A 113 -61.31 -8.30 32.77
CA ILE A 113 -60.48 -9.52 32.69
C ILE A 113 -61.04 -10.59 33.62
N LYS A 114 -61.02 -11.85 33.18
CA LYS A 114 -61.41 -12.99 34.01
C LYS A 114 -60.40 -13.19 35.18
N PRO A 115 -60.86 -13.49 36.40
CA PRO A 115 -59.97 -13.76 37.54
C PRO A 115 -58.90 -14.83 37.26
N GLU A 116 -59.24 -15.87 36.50
CA GLU A 116 -58.31 -16.93 36.07
C GLU A 116 -57.16 -16.40 35.21
N THR A 117 -57.44 -15.46 34.31
CA THR A 117 -56.46 -14.81 33.43
C THR A 117 -55.48 -13.97 34.27
N CYS A 118 -55.96 -13.29 35.31
CA CYS A 118 -55.09 -12.56 36.26
C CYS A 118 -54.19 -13.49 37.07
N ILE A 119 -54.71 -14.64 37.52
CA ILE A 119 -53.92 -15.66 38.23
C ILE A 119 -52.81 -16.18 37.32
N LYS A 120 -53.15 -16.53 36.06
CA LYS A 120 -52.17 -16.96 35.06
C LYS A 120 -51.14 -15.86 34.80
N LEU A 121 -51.55 -14.63 34.52
CA LEU A 121 -50.64 -13.51 34.27
C LEU A 121 -49.68 -13.24 35.46
N THR A 122 -50.17 -13.40 36.70
CA THR A 122 -49.33 -13.29 37.90
C THR A 122 -48.29 -14.41 37.97
N ARG A 123 -48.64 -15.64 37.57
CA ARG A 123 -47.68 -16.75 37.50
C ARG A 123 -46.58 -16.46 36.48
N LEU A 124 -46.94 -15.99 35.28
CA LEU A 124 -45.97 -15.59 34.25
C LEU A 124 -45.03 -14.49 34.77
N GLN A 125 -45.60 -13.45 35.39
CA GLN A 125 -44.84 -12.34 35.97
C GLN A 125 -43.83 -12.84 37.01
N ASN A 126 -44.26 -13.64 37.97
CA ASN A 126 -43.39 -14.16 39.03
C ASN A 126 -42.28 -15.04 38.46
N ARG A 127 -42.57 -15.81 37.41
CA ARG A 127 -41.58 -16.65 36.75
C ARG A 127 -40.55 -15.84 35.98
N LEU A 128 -40.99 -14.83 35.22
CA LEU A 128 -40.06 -13.92 34.54
C LEU A 128 -39.14 -13.21 35.55
N LEU A 129 -39.68 -12.75 36.69
CA LEU A 129 -38.89 -12.16 37.76
C LEU A 129 -37.90 -13.12 38.42
N ALA A 130 -38.27 -14.39 38.57
CA ALA A 130 -37.42 -15.40 39.21
C ALA A 130 -36.23 -15.83 38.33
N TYR A 131 -36.40 -15.82 37.00
CA TYR A 131 -35.41 -16.35 36.06
C TYR A 131 -34.62 -15.28 35.32
N VAL A 132 -35.27 -14.26 34.77
CA VAL A 132 -34.66 -13.38 33.76
C VAL A 132 -33.58 -12.44 34.33
N PRO A 133 -33.76 -11.75 35.49
CA PRO A 133 -32.78 -10.76 35.95
C PRO A 133 -31.47 -11.32 36.53
N SER A 134 -31.49 -12.52 37.13
CA SER A 134 -30.38 -13.01 37.98
C SER A 134 -29.75 -14.32 37.49
N ARG A 135 -30.51 -15.18 36.79
CA ARG A 135 -29.99 -16.48 36.36
C ARG A 135 -29.09 -16.40 35.12
N PHE A 136 -29.20 -15.33 34.33
CA PHE A 136 -28.38 -15.12 33.14
C PHE A 136 -27.05 -14.43 33.41
N THR A 137 -26.92 -13.64 34.49
CA THR A 137 -25.73 -12.80 34.77
C THR A 137 -24.44 -13.61 34.76
N GLY A 138 -24.40 -14.76 35.46
CA GLY A 138 -23.20 -15.60 35.51
C GLY A 138 -22.80 -16.18 34.15
N MET A 139 -23.77 -16.50 33.30
CA MET A 139 -23.54 -17.01 31.94
C MET A 139 -23.10 -15.89 30.99
N ILE A 140 -23.70 -14.70 31.09
CA ILE A 140 -23.31 -13.50 30.34
C ILE A 140 -21.87 -13.14 30.68
N ASP A 141 -21.51 -13.10 31.96
CA ASP A 141 -20.14 -12.79 32.41
C ASP A 141 -19.12 -13.84 31.93
N ALA A 142 -19.47 -15.12 31.98
CA ALA A 142 -18.62 -16.20 31.47
C ALA A 142 -18.37 -16.06 29.96
N THR A 143 -19.43 -15.80 29.20
CA THR A 143 -19.37 -15.62 27.74
C THR A 143 -18.61 -14.35 27.38
N GLY A 144 -18.80 -13.26 28.12
CA GLY A 144 -18.04 -12.01 27.96
C GLY A 144 -16.54 -12.19 28.24
N ARG A 145 -16.17 -13.04 29.22
CA ARG A 145 -14.76 -13.42 29.43
C ARG A 145 -14.18 -14.20 28.25
N VAL A 146 -14.93 -15.14 27.68
CA VAL A 146 -14.50 -15.86 26.47
C VAL A 146 -14.31 -14.90 25.31
N GLN A 147 -15.27 -14.00 25.06
CA GLN A 147 -15.17 -12.96 24.03
C GLN A 147 -13.91 -12.10 24.19
N ALA A 148 -13.62 -11.65 25.41
CA ALA A 148 -12.43 -10.84 25.70
C ALA A 148 -11.13 -11.61 25.41
N LEU A 149 -11.09 -12.91 25.74
CA LEU A 149 -9.94 -13.77 25.43
C LEU A 149 -9.81 -14.03 23.92
N CYS A 150 -10.92 -14.22 23.21
CA CYS A 150 -10.92 -14.35 21.75
C CYS A 150 -10.36 -13.07 21.10
N ASP A 151 -10.82 -11.90 21.53
CA ASP A 151 -10.34 -10.61 20.98
C ASP A 151 -8.87 -10.35 21.28
N LYS A 152 -8.40 -10.78 22.46
CA LYS A 152 -7.00 -10.66 22.88
C LYS A 152 -6.07 -11.60 22.12
N TYR A 153 -6.45 -12.88 22.00
CA TYR A 153 -5.54 -13.91 21.53
C TYR A 153 -5.79 -14.36 20.09
N LEU A 154 -7.00 -14.26 19.53
CA LEU A 154 -7.30 -14.72 18.17
C LEU A 154 -7.10 -13.59 17.15
N LEU A 155 -5.83 -13.20 16.97
CA LEU A 155 -5.45 -12.12 16.06
C LEU A 155 -5.11 -12.64 14.65
N SER A 156 -5.31 -11.78 13.65
CA SER A 156 -4.91 -12.01 12.25
C SER A 156 -3.42 -11.76 11.97
N PHE A 157 -2.71 -11.13 12.93
CA PHE A 157 -1.28 -10.79 12.93
C PHE A 157 -0.77 -9.92 11.78
N TYR A 158 -1.61 -9.00 11.26
CA TYR A 158 -1.06 -7.90 10.48
C TYR A 158 -0.46 -6.83 11.38
N THR A 159 0.80 -6.46 11.10
CA THR A 159 1.34 -5.17 11.52
C THR A 159 0.34 -4.08 11.12
N LEU A 160 0.07 -3.15 12.03
CA LEU A 160 -0.96 -2.09 11.92
C LEU A 160 -0.81 -1.14 10.73
N ASN A 161 0.15 -1.37 9.82
CA ASN A 161 0.28 -0.66 8.56
C ASN A 161 -0.70 -1.26 7.53
N LEU A 162 -1.99 -1.08 7.79
CA LEU A 162 -3.16 -1.48 6.99
C LEU A 162 -3.16 -0.97 5.52
N ARG A 163 -2.17 -0.20 5.08
CA ARG A 163 -2.11 0.32 3.69
C ARG A 163 -1.67 -0.75 2.68
N GLN A 164 -1.01 -1.81 3.12
CA GLN A 164 -0.59 -2.91 2.25
C GLN A 164 -0.72 -4.22 3.02
N ALA A 165 -1.94 -4.74 3.15
CA ALA A 165 -2.09 -6.17 3.41
C ALA A 165 -1.97 -6.90 2.06
N PRO A 166 -0.84 -7.57 1.75
CA PRO A 166 -0.67 -8.26 0.48
C PRO A 166 -1.56 -9.48 0.28
N ILE A 167 -2.19 -10.01 1.34
CA ILE A 167 -2.92 -11.28 1.28
C ILE A 167 -4.41 -11.09 1.59
N GLU A 168 -5.26 -11.63 0.74
CA GLU A 168 -6.72 -11.48 0.79
C GLU A 168 -7.33 -12.26 1.97
N THR A 169 -6.86 -13.48 2.22
CA THR A 169 -7.27 -14.35 3.33
C THR A 169 -7.18 -13.65 4.69
N ALA A 170 -6.08 -12.93 4.94
CA ALA A 170 -5.89 -12.21 6.19
C ALA A 170 -6.79 -10.97 6.33
N LYS A 171 -7.10 -10.30 5.21
CA LYS A 171 -8.09 -9.21 5.19
C LYS A 171 -9.47 -9.74 5.53
N LYS A 172 -9.90 -10.81 4.85
CA LYS A 172 -11.18 -11.48 5.10
C LYS A 172 -11.31 -11.92 6.56
N TYR A 173 -10.28 -12.59 7.09
CA TYR A 173 -10.27 -13.01 8.49
C TYR A 173 -10.40 -11.83 9.47
N THR A 174 -9.75 -10.70 9.19
CA THR A 174 -9.86 -9.49 10.03
C THR A 174 -11.27 -8.87 10.00
N VAL A 175 -11.97 -8.95 8.86
CA VAL A 175 -13.35 -8.50 8.71
C VAL A 175 -14.28 -9.42 9.49
N ASN A 176 -14.22 -10.73 9.25
CA ASN A 176 -15.07 -11.71 9.92
C ASN A 176 -14.91 -11.63 11.45
N ARG A 177 -13.67 -11.44 11.93
CA ARG A 177 -13.40 -11.22 13.35
C ARG A 177 -14.17 -10.05 13.95
N ARG A 178 -14.25 -8.92 13.23
CA ARG A 178 -15.02 -7.75 13.69
C ARG A 178 -16.51 -8.06 13.72
N GLU A 179 -17.00 -8.80 12.74
CA GLU A 179 -18.40 -9.22 12.65
C GLU A 179 -18.77 -10.15 13.80
N TRP A 180 -17.99 -11.23 14.05
CA TRP A 180 -18.21 -12.13 15.19
C TRP A 180 -18.12 -11.39 16.54
N ASN A 181 -17.13 -10.52 16.71
CA ASN A 181 -16.98 -9.73 17.93
C ASN A 181 -18.16 -8.76 18.13
N SER A 182 -18.62 -8.08 17.07
CA SER A 182 -19.82 -7.22 17.15
C SER A 182 -21.05 -8.05 17.48
N LYS A 183 -21.31 -9.13 16.75
CA LYS A 183 -22.46 -10.02 16.96
C LYS A 183 -22.51 -10.54 18.39
N ALA A 184 -21.40 -11.09 18.91
CA ALA A 184 -21.32 -11.56 20.28
C ALA A 184 -21.55 -10.43 21.31
N ARG A 185 -20.94 -9.25 21.09
CA ARG A 185 -21.13 -8.09 21.96
C ARG A 185 -22.58 -7.62 21.99
N ASP A 186 -23.20 -7.48 20.83
CA ASP A 186 -24.56 -6.97 20.68
C ASP A 186 -25.57 -7.93 21.34
N CYS A 187 -25.39 -9.24 21.14
CA CYS A 187 -26.21 -10.26 21.78
C CYS A 187 -26.05 -10.26 23.32
N LEU A 188 -24.82 -10.18 23.84
CA LEU A 188 -24.58 -10.10 25.28
C LEU A 188 -25.14 -8.81 25.91
N ASN A 189 -25.00 -7.69 25.21
CA ASN A 189 -25.59 -6.42 25.63
C ASN A 189 -27.11 -6.52 25.67
N ASN A 190 -27.73 -7.04 24.61
CA ASN A 190 -29.18 -7.22 24.57
C ASN A 190 -29.65 -8.11 25.72
N ALA A 191 -28.93 -9.22 25.99
CA ALA A 191 -29.27 -10.11 27.09
C ALA A 191 -29.13 -9.46 28.48
N LEU A 192 -28.21 -8.50 28.62
CA LEU A 192 -28.07 -7.72 29.84
C LEU A 192 -29.16 -6.64 29.97
N TYR A 193 -29.50 -5.96 28.88
CA TYR A 193 -30.35 -4.76 28.89
C TYR A 193 -31.86 -5.05 28.76
N ASN A 194 -32.27 -6.06 28.00
CA ASN A 194 -33.68 -6.40 27.79
C ASN A 194 -34.43 -6.70 29.11
N PRO A 195 -33.86 -7.42 30.08
CA PRO A 195 -34.46 -7.57 31.42
C PRO A 195 -34.72 -6.24 32.13
N HIS A 196 -33.77 -5.30 32.04
CA HIS A 196 -33.92 -3.98 32.64
C HIS A 196 -35.00 -3.14 31.96
N LEU A 197 -35.09 -3.21 30.62
CA LEU A 197 -36.14 -2.54 29.86
C LEU A 197 -37.52 -3.09 30.19
N PHE A 198 -37.66 -4.42 30.33
CA PHE A 198 -38.91 -5.03 30.78
C PHE A 198 -39.34 -4.49 32.15
N LEU A 199 -38.41 -4.38 33.10
CA LEU A 199 -38.69 -3.97 34.47
C LEU A 199 -39.00 -2.48 34.62
N ARG A 200 -38.31 -1.60 33.87
CA ARG A 200 -38.36 -0.14 34.08
C ARG A 200 -39.06 0.64 32.96
N ASP A 201 -38.93 0.17 31.73
CA ASP A 201 -39.38 0.85 30.52
C ASP A 201 -40.30 -0.06 29.70
N CYS A 202 -40.00 -0.26 28.41
CA CYS A 202 -40.75 -1.11 27.49
C CYS A 202 -39.78 -1.91 26.61
N LEU A 203 -40.07 -3.19 26.40
CA LEU A 203 -39.37 -4.05 25.46
C LEU A 203 -39.57 -3.56 24.03
N ARG A 204 -38.51 -3.64 23.22
CA ARG A 204 -38.56 -3.25 21.80
C ARG A 204 -38.36 -4.49 20.93
N LEU A 205 -39.30 -4.74 20.01
CA LEU A 205 -39.22 -5.87 19.07
C LEU A 205 -37.92 -5.88 18.26
N GLY A 206 -37.42 -4.70 17.88
CA GLY A 206 -36.15 -4.58 17.13
C GLY A 206 -34.88 -5.00 17.89
N ARG A 207 -34.98 -5.27 19.20
CA ARG A 207 -33.86 -5.80 20.02
C ARG A 207 -33.97 -7.29 20.29
N MET A 208 -35.09 -7.92 19.93
CA MET A 208 -35.29 -9.36 20.07
C MET A 208 -34.59 -10.11 18.94
N GLN A 209 -34.20 -11.35 19.21
CA GLN A 209 -33.65 -12.26 18.21
C GLN A 209 -34.70 -12.61 17.17
N LYS A 210 -34.23 -12.80 15.94
CA LYS A 210 -35.08 -13.15 14.80
C LYS A 210 -35.82 -14.48 15.01
N SER A 211 -35.17 -15.45 15.67
CA SER A 211 -35.78 -16.73 16.04
C SER A 211 -36.97 -16.54 16.98
N THR A 212 -36.81 -15.75 18.05
CA THR A 212 -37.91 -15.44 18.98
C THR A 212 -39.06 -14.72 18.30
N LEU A 213 -38.76 -13.72 17.45
CA LEU A 213 -39.79 -13.02 16.68
C LEU A 213 -40.56 -13.95 15.74
N ALA A 214 -39.87 -14.91 15.11
CA ALA A 214 -40.52 -15.92 14.28
C ALA A 214 -41.47 -16.81 15.10
N LEU A 215 -41.09 -17.22 16.31
CA LEU A 215 -41.95 -17.99 17.21
C LEU A 215 -43.18 -17.19 17.66
N LEU A 216 -43.00 -15.94 18.07
CA LEU A 216 -44.10 -15.04 18.47
C LEU A 216 -45.05 -14.77 17.31
N ASN A 217 -44.52 -14.58 16.10
CA ASN A 217 -45.33 -14.38 14.89
C ASN A 217 -46.12 -15.65 14.53
N ARG A 218 -45.48 -16.83 14.63
CA ARG A 218 -46.15 -18.13 14.39
C ARG A 218 -47.26 -18.41 15.40
N ALA A 219 -47.15 -17.90 16.64
CA ALA A 219 -48.18 -17.98 17.66
C ALA A 219 -49.20 -16.82 17.59
N ASP A 220 -49.06 -15.93 16.60
CA ASP A 220 -49.92 -14.76 16.41
C ASP A 220 -50.00 -13.84 17.65
N ILE A 221 -48.85 -13.65 18.32
CA ILE A 221 -48.70 -12.79 19.52
C ILE A 221 -47.44 -11.93 19.48
N ILE A 222 -47.03 -11.49 18.29
CA ILE A 222 -45.87 -10.59 18.12
C ILE A 222 -46.01 -9.28 18.90
N THR A 223 -47.24 -8.82 19.15
CA THR A 223 -47.56 -7.63 19.93
C THR A 223 -47.43 -7.82 21.45
N ALA A 224 -47.11 -9.04 21.92
CA ALA A 224 -46.91 -9.36 23.33
C ALA A 224 -45.48 -9.87 23.61
N PRO A 225 -44.42 -9.06 23.36
CA PRO A 225 -43.03 -9.51 23.49
C PRO A 225 -42.64 -9.99 24.89
N VAL A 226 -43.38 -9.59 25.93
CA VAL A 226 -43.16 -10.08 27.31
C VAL A 226 -43.28 -11.61 27.40
N VAL A 227 -44.16 -12.23 26.62
CA VAL A 227 -44.33 -13.69 26.61
C VAL A 227 -43.07 -14.39 26.09
N GLY A 228 -42.37 -13.77 25.14
CA GLY A 228 -41.15 -14.29 24.55
C GLY A 228 -39.87 -13.87 25.28
N LEU A 229 -39.94 -13.12 26.39
CA LEU A 229 -38.76 -12.52 27.02
C LEU A 229 -37.71 -13.56 27.41
N PHE A 230 -38.09 -14.60 28.17
CA PHE A 230 -37.14 -15.65 28.57
C PHE A 230 -36.55 -16.38 27.35
N THR A 231 -37.39 -16.73 26.37
CA THR A 231 -36.96 -17.37 25.13
C THR A 231 -35.97 -16.47 24.37
N ASP A 232 -36.19 -15.16 24.37
CA ASP A 232 -35.27 -14.20 23.77
C ASP A 232 -33.91 -14.21 24.45
N GLU A 233 -33.87 -14.13 25.78
CA GLU A 233 -32.62 -14.17 26.54
C GLU A 233 -31.80 -15.42 26.23
N CYS A 234 -32.46 -16.58 26.16
CA CYS A 234 -31.83 -17.83 25.74
C CYS A 234 -31.32 -17.75 24.30
N ALA A 235 -32.11 -17.21 23.37
CA ALA A 235 -31.71 -17.06 21.98
C ALA A 235 -30.53 -16.07 21.80
N GLN A 236 -30.51 -14.96 22.55
CA GLN A 236 -29.41 -13.98 22.54
C GLN A 236 -28.11 -14.65 23.02
N LEU A 237 -28.17 -15.38 24.12
CA LEU A 237 -27.00 -16.07 24.65
C LEU A 237 -26.52 -17.18 23.71
N ARG A 238 -27.43 -17.99 23.13
CA ARG A 238 -27.09 -19.00 22.11
C ARG A 238 -26.41 -18.36 20.90
N ALA A 239 -26.97 -17.27 20.37
CA ALA A 239 -26.38 -16.55 19.23
C ALA A 239 -24.98 -15.98 19.53
N ALA A 240 -24.72 -15.58 20.78
CA ALA A 240 -23.40 -15.16 21.22
C ALA A 240 -22.41 -16.33 21.31
N LEU A 241 -22.84 -17.47 21.87
CA LEU A 241 -22.05 -18.70 21.96
C LEU A 241 -21.68 -19.20 20.55
N ASP A 242 -22.66 -19.31 19.64
CA ASP A 242 -22.45 -19.75 18.26
C ASP A 242 -21.45 -18.85 17.52
N ALA A 243 -21.57 -17.52 17.68
CA ALA A 243 -20.63 -16.57 17.08
C ALA A 243 -19.18 -16.72 17.59
N LEU A 244 -19.01 -17.08 18.87
CA LEU A 244 -17.69 -17.32 19.47
C LEU A 244 -17.12 -18.68 19.06
N GLU A 245 -17.94 -19.72 18.97
CA GLU A 245 -17.55 -21.04 18.46
C GLU A 245 -17.10 -20.94 16.99
N GLU A 246 -17.90 -20.30 16.13
CA GLU A 246 -17.54 -20.05 14.72
C GLU A 246 -16.20 -19.33 14.57
N TRP A 247 -15.95 -18.32 15.42
CA TRP A 247 -14.68 -17.59 15.41
C TRP A 247 -13.52 -18.50 15.82
N ILE A 248 -13.67 -19.30 16.88
CA ILE A 248 -12.64 -20.25 17.33
C ILE A 248 -12.33 -21.28 16.25
N GLU A 249 -13.34 -21.88 15.62
CA GLU A 249 -13.18 -22.86 14.53
C GLU A 249 -12.48 -22.27 13.32
N HIS A 250 -12.87 -21.05 12.91
CA HIS A 250 -12.21 -20.35 11.81
C HIS A 250 -10.74 -20.03 12.13
N ASP A 251 -10.42 -19.65 13.37
CA ASP A 251 -9.03 -19.40 13.77
C ASP A 251 -8.20 -20.69 13.77
N GLN A 252 -8.78 -21.83 14.16
CA GLN A 252 -8.12 -23.14 14.06
C GLN A 252 -7.81 -23.51 12.60
N GLY A 253 -8.74 -23.26 11.67
CA GLY A 253 -8.55 -23.47 10.23
C GLY A 253 -7.67 -22.42 9.54
N TYR A 254 -7.41 -21.28 10.19
CA TYR A 254 -6.67 -20.17 9.59
C TYR A 254 -5.26 -20.56 9.13
N ALA A 255 -4.59 -21.45 9.86
CA ALA A 255 -3.26 -21.94 9.51
C ALA A 255 -3.23 -22.66 8.14
N SER A 256 -4.26 -23.46 7.81
CA SER A 256 -4.35 -24.13 6.52
C SER A 256 -4.59 -23.18 5.36
N PHE A 257 -5.39 -22.13 5.55
CA PHE A 257 -5.60 -21.11 4.51
C PHE A 257 -4.32 -20.34 4.20
N ILE A 258 -3.54 -19.98 5.24
CA ILE A 258 -2.23 -19.33 5.04
C ILE A 258 -1.24 -20.27 4.34
N ALA A 259 -1.29 -21.58 4.62
CA ALA A 259 -0.45 -22.56 3.94
C ALA A 259 -0.71 -22.57 2.41
N ALA A 260 -1.98 -22.47 2.00
CA ALA A 260 -2.36 -22.35 0.60
C ALA A 260 -1.85 -21.04 -0.01
N ASP A 261 -2.03 -19.91 0.69
CA ASP A 261 -1.53 -18.61 0.24
C ASP A 261 0.00 -18.60 0.08
N LEU A 262 0.73 -19.27 0.98
CA LEU A 262 2.18 -19.44 0.88
C LEU A 262 2.58 -20.18 -0.39
N ALA A 263 1.92 -21.30 -0.70
CA ALA A 263 2.20 -22.07 -1.91
C ALA A 263 1.93 -21.26 -3.19
N GLU A 264 0.86 -20.48 -3.21
CA GLU A 264 0.53 -19.61 -4.35
C GLU A 264 1.56 -18.48 -4.52
N LEU A 265 1.94 -17.80 -3.42
CA LEU A 265 2.96 -16.77 -3.44
C LEU A 265 4.34 -17.31 -3.84
N GLU A 266 4.70 -18.53 -3.43
CA GLU A 266 5.95 -19.17 -3.83
C GLU A 266 5.98 -19.45 -5.33
N LYS A 267 4.85 -19.95 -5.88
CA LYS A 267 4.67 -20.15 -7.33
C LYS A 267 4.81 -18.82 -8.09
N ARG A 268 4.13 -17.77 -7.61
CA ARG A 268 4.20 -16.42 -8.20
C ARG A 268 5.61 -15.84 -8.16
N ARG A 269 6.33 -15.99 -7.04
CA ARG A 269 7.75 -15.60 -6.93
C ARG A 269 8.60 -16.31 -7.98
N GLY A 270 8.37 -17.60 -8.19
CA GLY A 270 9.03 -18.38 -9.24
C GLY A 270 8.83 -17.78 -10.63
N GLN A 271 7.58 -17.49 -11.00
CA GLN A 271 7.21 -16.88 -12.29
C GLN A 271 7.79 -15.46 -12.47
N LEU A 272 7.77 -14.63 -11.43
CA LEU A 272 8.34 -13.29 -11.46
C LEU A 272 9.87 -13.35 -11.63
N LYS A 273 10.53 -14.31 -10.98
CA LYS A 273 11.98 -14.48 -11.10
C LYS A 273 12.38 -14.89 -12.52
N THR A 274 11.66 -15.83 -13.14
CA THR A 274 11.92 -16.24 -14.54
C THR A 274 11.66 -15.10 -15.51
N SER A 275 10.55 -14.38 -15.36
CA SER A 275 10.24 -13.21 -16.18
C SER A 275 11.30 -12.12 -16.06
N LEU A 276 11.76 -11.82 -14.84
CA LEU A 276 12.81 -10.84 -14.60
C LEU A 276 14.15 -11.23 -15.26
N THR A 277 14.52 -12.52 -15.23
CA THR A 277 15.73 -12.98 -15.91
C THR A 277 15.63 -12.82 -17.43
N GLU A 278 14.46 -13.10 -18.00
CA GLU A 278 14.20 -12.98 -19.43
C GLU A 278 14.23 -11.50 -19.89
N LEU A 279 13.58 -10.61 -19.12
CA LEU A 279 13.61 -9.17 -19.36
C LEU A 279 15.02 -8.58 -19.24
N ARG A 280 15.82 -9.04 -18.25
CA ARG A 280 17.22 -8.62 -18.11
C ARG A 280 18.07 -9.06 -19.31
N HIS A 281 17.83 -10.26 -19.84
CA HIS A 281 18.52 -10.74 -21.03
C HIS A 281 18.15 -9.90 -22.26
N ARG A 282 16.85 -9.65 -22.49
CA ARG A 282 16.37 -8.77 -23.56
C ARG A 282 16.94 -7.36 -23.46
N LEU A 283 16.99 -6.80 -22.25
CA LEU A 283 17.59 -5.49 -21.99
C LEU A 283 19.07 -5.47 -22.36
N HIS A 284 19.83 -6.50 -21.98
CA HIS A 284 21.25 -6.61 -22.33
C HIS A 284 21.46 -6.66 -23.86
N THR A 285 20.67 -7.47 -24.57
CA THR A 285 20.71 -7.56 -26.04
C THR A 285 20.39 -6.22 -26.69
N SER A 286 19.35 -5.52 -26.22
CA SER A 286 18.99 -4.19 -26.71
C SER A 286 20.10 -3.17 -26.46
N GLN A 287 20.70 -3.16 -25.27
CA GLN A 287 21.83 -2.27 -24.93
C GLN A 287 23.05 -2.51 -25.82
N PHE A 288 23.35 -3.78 -26.11
CA PHE A 288 24.43 -4.12 -27.05
C PHE A 288 24.15 -3.58 -28.45
N ARG A 289 22.92 -3.78 -28.97
CA ARG A 289 22.50 -3.24 -30.26
C ARG A 289 22.59 -1.71 -30.30
N THR A 290 22.11 -1.02 -29.27
CA THR A 290 22.22 0.44 -29.16
C THR A 290 23.67 0.90 -29.21
N ARG A 291 24.58 0.25 -28.48
CA ARG A 291 26.02 0.58 -28.50
C ARG A 291 26.65 0.37 -29.87
N SER A 292 26.28 -0.71 -30.57
CA SER A 292 26.75 -0.98 -31.93
C SER A 292 26.30 0.11 -32.90
N LEU A 293 25.02 0.50 -32.87
CA LEU A 293 24.48 1.56 -33.71
C LEU A 293 25.08 2.94 -33.38
N GLN A 294 25.37 3.22 -32.09
CA GLN A 294 26.07 4.43 -31.69
C GLN A 294 27.48 4.50 -32.28
N ALA A 295 28.23 3.39 -32.25
CA ALA A 295 29.56 3.33 -32.85
C ALA A 295 29.51 3.49 -34.38
N GLU A 296 28.54 2.87 -35.05
CA GLU A 296 28.34 3.00 -36.49
C GLU A 296 27.97 4.43 -36.89
N LYS A 297 27.04 5.05 -36.16
CA LYS A 297 26.68 6.46 -36.35
C LYS A 297 27.88 7.39 -36.18
N ALA A 298 28.68 7.17 -35.13
CA ALA A 298 29.87 7.98 -34.89
C ALA A 298 30.90 7.82 -36.02
N ARG A 299 31.08 6.61 -36.54
CA ARG A 299 31.94 6.36 -37.71
C ARG A 299 31.44 7.10 -38.96
N LEU A 300 30.15 6.97 -39.29
CA LEU A 300 29.56 7.66 -40.45
C LEU A 300 29.61 9.18 -40.30
N GLN A 301 29.46 9.69 -39.08
CA GLN A 301 29.58 11.12 -38.79
C GLN A 301 30.99 11.65 -39.09
N VAL A 302 32.03 10.91 -38.69
CA VAL A 302 33.42 11.26 -38.99
C VAL A 302 33.69 11.17 -40.50
N GLU A 303 33.18 10.13 -41.17
CA GLU A 303 33.33 9.98 -42.62
C GLU A 303 32.61 11.07 -43.42
N LEU A 304 31.43 11.52 -42.99
CA LEU A 304 30.73 12.64 -43.63
C LEU A 304 31.44 13.96 -43.36
N ALA A 305 31.91 14.19 -42.14
CA ALA A 305 32.65 15.40 -41.79
C ALA A 305 33.91 15.58 -42.65
N SER A 306 34.63 14.49 -42.97
CA SER A 306 35.80 14.54 -43.85
C SER A 306 35.46 14.70 -45.33
N LEU A 307 34.21 14.46 -45.74
CA LEU A 307 33.74 14.62 -47.12
C LEU A 307 33.06 15.97 -47.38
N THR A 308 32.73 16.74 -46.34
CA THR A 308 32.00 18.02 -46.44
C THR A 308 32.67 19.02 -47.39
N ASP A 309 33.98 19.25 -47.23
CA ASP A 309 34.71 20.18 -48.09
C ASP A 309 34.74 19.66 -49.54
N ARG A 310 34.93 18.35 -49.70
CA ARG A 310 34.96 17.71 -51.01
C ARG A 310 33.61 17.74 -51.72
N GLU A 311 32.52 17.60 -50.99
CA GLU A 311 31.16 17.75 -51.49
C GLU A 311 30.93 19.18 -51.99
N SER A 312 31.34 20.18 -51.21
CA SER A 312 31.23 21.59 -51.60
C SER A 312 32.01 21.91 -52.88
N GLU A 313 33.22 21.37 -53.04
CA GLU A 313 34.03 21.49 -54.26
C GLU A 313 33.34 20.83 -55.46
N LEU A 314 32.77 19.63 -55.27
CA LEU A 314 32.09 18.90 -56.33
C LEU A 314 30.80 19.59 -56.77
N LEU A 315 30.04 20.19 -55.84
CA LEU A 315 28.85 20.98 -56.13
C LEU A 315 29.20 22.25 -56.92
N GLN A 316 30.24 22.99 -56.49
CA GLN A 316 30.71 24.16 -57.22
C GLN A 316 31.21 23.80 -58.62
N ALA A 317 31.95 22.69 -58.75
CA ALA A 317 32.40 22.19 -60.04
C ALA A 317 31.26 21.73 -60.95
N GLU A 318 30.21 21.11 -60.39
CA GLU A 318 29.01 20.75 -61.15
C GLU A 318 28.30 22.01 -61.65
N GLU A 319 28.14 23.03 -60.81
CA GLU A 319 27.48 24.28 -61.18
C GLU A 319 28.27 25.05 -62.26
N GLN A 320 29.59 25.17 -62.11
CA GLN A 320 30.47 25.77 -63.12
C GLN A 320 30.37 25.03 -64.45
N LEU A 321 30.48 23.70 -64.43
CA LEU A 321 30.42 22.88 -65.64
C LEU A 321 29.01 22.94 -66.28
N TYR A 322 27.95 23.05 -65.49
CA TYR A 322 26.59 23.25 -65.97
C TYR A 322 26.43 24.59 -66.69
N GLN A 323 26.98 25.68 -66.13
CA GLN A 323 27.02 26.99 -66.77
C GLN A 323 27.84 26.99 -68.06
N GLU A 324 28.99 26.32 -68.07
CA GLU A 324 29.82 26.13 -69.27
C GLU A 324 29.08 25.34 -70.36
N VAL A 325 28.41 24.24 -70.00
CA VAL A 325 27.62 23.45 -70.97
C VAL A 325 26.49 24.28 -71.55
N ASN A 326 25.79 25.07 -70.73
CA ASN A 326 24.72 25.94 -71.22
C ASN A 326 25.25 27.06 -72.11
N SER A 327 26.36 27.70 -71.76
CA SER A 327 26.93 28.78 -72.58
C SER A 327 27.40 28.26 -73.94
N VAL A 328 28.04 27.08 -73.98
CA VAL A 328 28.45 26.42 -75.22
C VAL A 328 27.24 25.97 -76.06
N LYS A 329 26.15 25.49 -75.42
CA LYS A 329 24.90 25.18 -76.12
C LYS A 329 24.29 26.42 -76.77
N ILE A 330 24.19 27.53 -76.04
CA ILE A 330 23.69 28.81 -76.56
C ILE A 330 24.56 29.34 -77.70
N ASP A 331 25.90 29.30 -77.56
CA ASP A 331 26.81 29.71 -78.65
C ASP A 331 26.66 28.82 -79.89
N CYS A 332 26.47 27.51 -79.69
CA CYS A 332 26.16 26.58 -80.77
C CYS A 332 24.83 26.95 -81.46
N GLU A 333 23.77 27.21 -80.71
CA GLU A 333 22.46 27.63 -81.25
C GLU A 333 22.53 28.97 -81.99
N MET A 334 23.21 29.97 -81.42
CA MET A 334 23.42 31.28 -82.05
C MET A 334 24.20 31.16 -83.36
N LYS A 335 25.26 30.35 -83.39
CA LYS A 335 26.05 30.12 -84.61
C LYS A 335 25.28 29.28 -85.63
N GLU A 336 24.42 28.36 -85.20
CA GLU A 336 23.51 27.63 -86.07
C GLU A 336 22.48 28.56 -86.71
N PHE A 337 21.86 29.44 -85.90
CA PHE A 337 20.93 30.46 -86.37
C PHE A 337 21.60 31.38 -87.39
N ARG A 338 22.78 31.92 -87.08
CA ARG A 338 23.54 32.79 -87.99
C ARG A 338 23.98 32.08 -89.27
N ARG A 339 24.32 30.79 -89.20
CA ARG A 339 24.59 29.96 -90.37
C ARG A 339 23.35 29.83 -91.26
N GLU A 340 22.18 29.60 -90.68
CA GLU A 340 20.92 29.50 -91.41
C GLU A 340 20.44 30.84 -91.96
N GLU A 341 20.67 31.96 -91.25
CA GLU A 341 20.44 33.31 -91.76
C GLU A 341 21.29 33.60 -92.99
N ILE A 342 22.60 33.33 -92.94
CA ILE A 342 23.51 33.55 -94.08
C ILE A 342 23.08 32.67 -95.27
N LYS A 343 22.70 31.41 -95.04
CA LYS A 343 22.18 30.54 -96.11
C LYS A 343 20.87 31.06 -96.70
N ARG A 344 19.96 31.57 -95.87
CA ARG A 344 18.66 32.10 -96.30
C ARG A 344 18.84 33.38 -97.11
N ALA A 345 19.66 34.31 -96.62
CA ALA A 345 20.04 35.53 -97.34
C ALA A 345 20.70 35.22 -98.69
N PHE A 346 21.56 34.19 -98.76
CA PHE A 346 22.19 33.74 -100.00
C PHE A 346 21.19 33.11 -100.98
N LYS A 347 20.15 32.44 -100.48
CA LYS A 347 19.10 31.81 -101.29
C LYS A 347 18.09 32.84 -101.81
N GLU A 348 17.69 33.79 -100.98
CA GLU A 348 16.80 34.91 -101.34
C GLU A 348 17.46 35.87 -102.34
N SER A 349 18.77 36.13 -102.19
CA SER A 349 19.60 36.90 -103.13
C SER A 349 19.79 36.18 -104.48
N ALA A 350 19.77 34.85 -104.51
CA ALA A 350 19.83 34.08 -105.76
C ALA A 350 18.48 33.99 -106.51
N GLU A 351 17.36 34.26 -105.82
CA GLU A 351 16.00 34.20 -106.36
C GLU A 351 15.43 35.59 -106.74
N SER A 352 16.07 36.69 -106.31
CA SER A 352 15.70 38.09 -106.61
C SER A 352 16.82 38.78 -107.40
N GLU A 353 16.55 39.32 -108.60
CA GLU A 353 17.50 40.08 -109.43
C GLU A 353 17.85 41.49 -108.85
N GLN A 354 18.00 41.60 -107.53
CA GLN A 354 18.42 42.83 -106.84
C GLN A 354 19.88 42.72 -106.41
N GLU A 355 20.69 43.72 -106.82
CA GLU A 355 22.10 43.86 -106.41
C GLU A 355 22.24 43.74 -104.89
N THR A 356 23.04 42.76 -104.48
CA THR A 356 23.23 42.43 -103.07
C THR A 356 24.59 42.97 -102.61
N GLU A 357 24.65 43.68 -101.48
CA GLU A 357 25.87 44.29 -100.92
C GLU A 357 26.92 43.28 -100.38
N LEU A 358 26.72 41.97 -100.54
CA LEU A 358 27.58 40.92 -99.97
C LEU A 358 28.31 40.10 -101.04
N ASP A 359 29.65 40.18 -101.04
CA ASP A 359 30.54 39.41 -101.90
C ASP A 359 30.35 37.88 -101.71
N PRO A 360 29.99 37.12 -102.76
CA PRO A 360 29.72 35.69 -102.68
C PRO A 360 30.91 34.84 -102.21
N ALA A 361 32.15 35.27 -102.48
CA ALA A 361 33.34 34.57 -102.01
C ALA A 361 33.54 34.73 -100.49
N ALA A 362 33.24 35.92 -99.96
CA ALA A 362 33.32 36.22 -98.52
C ALA A 362 32.26 35.46 -97.71
N ALA A 363 31.02 35.34 -98.22
CA ALA A 363 29.95 34.59 -97.57
C ALA A 363 30.24 33.07 -97.52
N GLN A 364 30.83 32.50 -98.57
CA GLN A 364 31.24 31.09 -98.58
C GLN A 364 32.38 30.80 -97.59
N LEU A 365 33.33 31.72 -97.44
CA LEU A 365 34.41 31.63 -96.45
C LEU A 365 33.83 31.64 -95.02
N LEU A 366 32.91 32.56 -94.74
CA LEU A 366 32.20 32.67 -93.46
C LEU A 366 31.39 31.40 -93.14
N LEU A 367 30.71 30.81 -94.13
CA LEU A 367 29.99 29.54 -93.97
C LEU A 367 30.93 28.37 -93.67
N LYS A 368 32.12 28.32 -94.29
CA LYS A 368 33.14 27.30 -93.98
C LYS A 368 33.68 27.47 -92.55
N GLN A 369 33.97 28.69 -92.14
CA GLN A 369 34.42 29.00 -90.77
C GLN A 369 33.35 28.65 -89.72
N LEU A 370 32.09 29.01 -89.95
CA LEU A 370 30.97 28.67 -89.06
C LEU A 370 30.74 27.16 -88.99
N LYS A 371 30.88 26.42 -90.09
CA LYS A 371 30.77 24.95 -90.09
C LYS A 371 31.85 24.30 -89.22
N GLU A 372 33.08 24.78 -89.29
CA GLU A 372 34.17 24.25 -88.48
C GLU A 372 34.00 24.60 -86.99
N GLN A 373 33.61 25.84 -86.69
CA GLN A 373 33.30 26.25 -85.31
C GLN A 373 32.15 25.44 -84.71
N LEU A 374 31.08 25.20 -85.48
CA LEU A 374 29.96 24.34 -85.05
C LEU A 374 30.37 22.89 -84.87
N ARG A 375 31.29 22.37 -85.69
CA ARG A 375 31.82 21.01 -85.52
C ARG A 375 32.57 20.88 -84.20
N ILE A 376 33.38 21.87 -83.84
CA ILE A 376 34.14 21.91 -82.58
C ILE A 376 33.18 21.98 -81.38
N LEU A 377 32.19 22.87 -81.41
CA LEU A 377 31.20 23.03 -80.34
C LEU A 377 30.32 21.78 -80.16
N ARG A 378 29.85 21.18 -81.27
CA ARG A 378 29.08 19.92 -81.22
C ARG A 378 29.88 18.74 -80.70
N HIS A 379 31.21 18.77 -80.85
CA HIS A 379 32.08 17.73 -80.28
C HIS A 379 32.41 17.96 -78.80
N SER A 380 32.47 19.21 -78.34
CA SER A 380 32.77 19.54 -76.94
C SER A 380 31.58 19.31 -75.99
N ILE A 381 30.34 19.56 -76.43
CA ILE A 381 29.13 19.40 -75.59
C ILE A 381 29.03 17.97 -74.99
N PRO A 382 29.11 16.87 -75.78
CA PRO A 382 29.02 15.52 -75.23
C PRO A 382 30.17 15.17 -74.28
N GLN A 383 31.36 15.76 -74.49
CA GLN A 383 32.50 15.54 -73.58
C GLN A 383 32.27 16.21 -72.23
N MET A 384 31.73 17.43 -72.22
CA MET A 384 31.35 18.14 -71.01
C MET A 384 30.18 17.45 -70.29
N GLU A 385 29.18 16.96 -71.02
CA GLU A 385 28.08 16.17 -70.44
C GLU A 385 28.56 14.88 -69.78
N ARG A 386 29.54 14.17 -70.35
CA ARG A 386 30.17 13.01 -69.68
C ARG A 386 30.90 13.40 -68.40
N ARG A 387 31.60 14.54 -68.40
CA ARG A 387 32.27 15.06 -67.19
C ARG A 387 31.25 15.41 -66.10
N MET A 388 30.11 15.99 -66.48
CA MET A 388 28.99 16.29 -65.58
C MET A 388 28.44 15.01 -64.96
N LEU A 389 28.24 13.97 -65.77
CA LEU A 389 27.74 12.68 -65.30
C LEU A 389 28.71 12.00 -64.31
N ALA A 390 30.03 12.15 -64.53
CA ALA A 390 31.04 11.67 -63.60
C ALA A 390 31.06 12.46 -62.27
N LEU A 391 30.79 13.77 -62.29
CA LEU A 391 30.63 14.57 -61.06
C LEU A 391 29.38 14.14 -60.28
N ARG A 392 28.24 14.01 -60.97
CA ARG A 392 26.99 13.52 -60.38
C ARG A 392 27.12 12.14 -59.75
N SER A 393 27.86 11.23 -60.39
CA SER A 393 28.16 9.91 -59.83
C SER A 393 28.94 9.99 -58.52
N LYS A 394 29.89 10.93 -58.38
CA LYS A 394 30.64 11.15 -57.14
C LYS A 394 29.76 11.75 -56.04
N LEU A 395 28.91 12.72 -56.38
CA LEU A 395 27.93 13.30 -55.45
C LEU A 395 26.93 12.25 -54.95
N SER A 396 26.43 11.37 -55.83
CA SER A 396 25.54 10.27 -55.46
C SER A 396 26.13 9.33 -54.39
N VAL A 397 27.45 9.11 -54.38
CA VAL A 397 28.11 8.29 -53.35
C VAL A 397 28.09 8.99 -51.99
N ILE A 398 28.23 10.31 -51.97
CA ILE A 398 28.14 11.13 -50.75
C ILE A 398 26.68 11.14 -50.25
N ASP A 399 25.72 11.32 -51.15
CA ASP A 399 24.28 11.22 -50.85
C ASP A 399 23.90 9.88 -50.22
N ASP A 400 24.41 8.77 -50.75
CA ASP A 400 24.17 7.43 -50.20
C ASP A 400 24.74 7.27 -48.79
N LYS A 401 25.87 7.92 -48.48
CA LYS A 401 26.39 7.97 -47.10
C LYS A 401 25.50 8.79 -46.18
N HIS A 402 24.97 9.93 -46.65
CA HIS A 402 23.98 10.72 -45.91
C HIS A 402 22.71 9.91 -45.62
N ARG A 403 22.20 9.16 -46.60
CA ARG A 403 21.04 8.27 -46.42
C ARG A 403 21.30 7.22 -45.34
N ARG A 404 22.41 6.50 -45.43
CA ARG A 404 22.80 5.49 -44.42
C ARG A 404 22.95 6.11 -43.03
N PHE A 405 23.54 7.29 -42.92
CA PHE A 405 23.65 7.99 -41.63
C PHE A 405 22.28 8.31 -41.02
N ASN A 406 21.32 8.73 -41.85
CA ASN A 406 19.96 9.01 -41.42
C ASN A 406 19.23 7.72 -40.99
N GLU A 407 19.35 6.64 -41.76
CA GLU A 407 18.78 5.32 -41.44
C GLU A 407 19.33 4.75 -40.11
N VAL A 408 20.66 4.79 -39.92
CA VAL A 408 21.31 4.37 -38.67
C VAL A 408 20.86 5.28 -37.51
N SER A 409 20.70 6.58 -37.75
CA SER A 409 20.21 7.52 -36.73
C SER A 409 18.77 7.25 -36.31
N GLU A 410 17.89 6.88 -37.24
CA GLU A 410 16.50 6.53 -36.95
C GLU A 410 16.40 5.20 -36.20
N THR A 411 17.08 4.16 -36.69
CA THR A 411 17.12 2.86 -36.02
C THR A 411 17.75 2.93 -34.62
N LEU A 412 18.75 3.80 -34.43
CA LEU A 412 19.31 4.08 -33.11
C LEU A 412 18.26 4.68 -32.17
N ARG A 413 17.51 5.69 -32.61
CA ARG A 413 16.45 6.31 -31.79
C ARG A 413 15.41 5.29 -31.35
N ASP A 414 15.03 4.36 -32.23
CA ASP A 414 14.05 3.33 -31.88
C ASP A 414 14.63 2.28 -30.92
N SER A 415 15.89 1.88 -31.11
CA SER A 415 16.60 1.01 -30.16
C SER A 415 16.79 1.66 -28.78
N GLU A 416 17.01 2.97 -28.72
CA GLU A 416 17.10 3.73 -27.46
C GLU A 416 15.74 3.76 -26.74
N LYS A 417 14.64 3.97 -27.48
CA LYS A 417 13.27 3.89 -26.93
C LYS A 417 12.96 2.49 -26.40
N GLU A 418 13.31 1.44 -27.15
CA GLU A 418 13.12 0.05 -26.72
C GLU A 418 13.91 -0.25 -25.45
N THR A 419 15.18 0.17 -25.39
CA THR A 419 16.03 0.02 -24.20
C THR A 419 15.43 0.73 -22.99
N LEU A 420 14.87 1.93 -23.17
CA LEU A 420 14.20 2.66 -22.09
C LEU A 420 12.94 1.94 -21.60
N ARG A 421 12.12 1.41 -22.52
CA ARG A 421 10.93 0.60 -22.17
C ARG A 421 11.31 -0.64 -21.37
N LEU A 422 12.31 -1.39 -21.84
CA LEU A 422 12.81 -2.58 -21.15
C LEU A 422 13.41 -2.25 -19.76
N LYS A 423 14.10 -1.12 -19.60
CA LYS A 423 14.57 -0.66 -18.27
C LYS A 423 13.40 -0.43 -17.31
N ASN A 424 12.33 0.20 -17.77
CA ASN A 424 11.14 0.43 -16.95
C ASN A 424 10.43 -0.89 -16.59
N GLU A 425 10.30 -1.81 -17.55
CA GLU A 425 9.74 -3.14 -17.32
C GLU A 425 10.55 -3.96 -16.31
N VAL A 426 11.88 -3.98 -16.44
CA VAL A 426 12.78 -4.64 -15.46
C VAL A 426 12.64 -4.03 -14.07
N SER A 427 12.53 -2.70 -13.98
CA SER A 427 12.39 -2.01 -12.70
C SER A 427 11.04 -2.33 -12.03
N SER A 428 9.97 -2.36 -12.81
CA SER A 428 8.63 -2.76 -12.35
C SER A 428 8.58 -4.22 -11.90
N ALA A 429 9.15 -5.14 -12.70
CA ALA A 429 9.20 -6.56 -12.36
C ALA A 429 10.06 -6.82 -11.09
N ALA A 430 11.17 -6.09 -10.93
CA ALA A 430 12.00 -6.17 -9.72
C ALA A 430 11.23 -5.69 -8.48
N TYR A 431 10.49 -4.59 -8.59
CA TYR A 431 9.63 -4.09 -7.51
C TYR A 431 8.54 -5.10 -7.15
N GLN A 432 7.87 -5.69 -8.14
CA GLN A 432 6.85 -6.72 -7.90
C GLN A 432 7.42 -7.96 -7.21
N LEU A 433 8.64 -8.38 -7.57
CA LEU A 433 9.33 -9.49 -6.90
C LEU A 433 9.64 -9.17 -5.44
N GLU A 434 10.12 -7.96 -5.15
CA GLU A 434 10.38 -7.49 -3.79
C GLU A 434 9.10 -7.47 -2.95
N GLN A 435 8.00 -6.93 -3.49
CA GLN A 435 6.68 -6.95 -2.83
C GLN A 435 6.20 -8.38 -2.58
N CYS A 436 6.37 -9.28 -3.54
CA CYS A 436 6.02 -10.70 -3.38
C CYS A 436 6.86 -11.37 -2.28
N GLN A 437 8.15 -11.05 -2.16
CA GLN A 437 9.03 -11.58 -1.12
C GLN A 437 8.64 -11.06 0.28
N LEU A 438 8.36 -9.76 0.41
CA LEU A 438 7.84 -9.18 1.66
C LEU A 438 6.54 -9.87 2.10
N SER A 439 5.66 -10.16 1.14
CA SER A 439 4.39 -10.85 1.38
C SER A 439 4.62 -12.29 1.86
N LEU A 440 5.55 -13.01 1.25
CA LEU A 440 5.96 -14.36 1.66
C LEU A 440 6.50 -14.38 3.09
N ASP A 441 7.41 -13.45 3.42
CA ASP A 441 8.02 -13.40 4.74
C ASP A 441 6.97 -13.13 5.83
N GLN A 442 6.01 -12.23 5.56
CA GLN A 442 4.86 -11.98 6.43
C GLN A 442 3.97 -13.22 6.57
N CYS A 443 3.56 -13.84 5.46
CA CYS A 443 2.74 -15.05 5.46
C CYS A 443 3.42 -16.18 6.26
N ALA A 444 4.71 -16.40 6.04
CA ALA A 444 5.51 -17.43 6.70
C ALA A 444 5.62 -17.17 8.20
N GLN A 445 5.76 -15.89 8.60
CA GLN A 445 5.75 -15.52 10.00
C GLN A 445 4.40 -15.85 10.66
N ILE A 446 3.28 -15.45 10.06
CA ILE A 446 1.94 -15.70 10.60
C ILE A 446 1.67 -17.21 10.66
N HIS A 447 2.00 -17.94 9.60
CA HIS A 447 1.86 -19.38 9.52
C HIS A 447 2.62 -20.11 10.65
N ARG A 448 3.88 -19.74 10.91
CA ARG A 448 4.67 -20.31 12.01
C ARG A 448 4.04 -20.05 13.38
N LEU A 449 3.46 -18.88 13.57
CA LEU A 449 2.79 -18.50 14.80
C LEU A 449 1.51 -19.30 15.03
N LYS A 450 0.79 -19.69 13.95
CA LYS A 450 -0.48 -20.42 14.02
C LYS A 450 -0.35 -21.95 13.96
N GLN A 451 0.69 -22.51 13.32
CA GLN A 451 0.80 -23.96 13.07
C GLN A 451 1.37 -24.81 14.20
N ARG A 452 2.17 -24.29 15.15
CA ARG A 452 2.96 -25.21 15.99
C ARG A 452 2.13 -25.85 17.12
N PRO A 453 2.02 -27.20 17.17
CA PRO A 453 1.36 -27.90 18.25
C PRO A 453 2.22 -27.83 19.52
N THR A 454 1.56 -28.04 20.66
CA THR A 454 2.20 -28.35 21.94
C THR A 454 3.33 -29.36 21.73
N PRO A 455 4.51 -29.20 22.37
CA PRO A 455 5.46 -30.29 22.42
C PRO A 455 4.78 -31.46 23.11
N ARG A 456 4.44 -32.51 22.35
CA ARG A 456 4.12 -33.83 22.93
C ARG A 456 5.24 -34.12 23.91
N ARG A 457 4.90 -34.30 25.19
CA ARG A 457 5.80 -34.87 26.21
C ARG A 457 6.41 -36.13 25.61
N ARG A 458 7.65 -36.03 25.10
CA ARG A 458 8.46 -37.23 24.85
C ARG A 458 8.63 -37.87 26.22
N SER A 459 8.19 -39.12 26.32
CA SER A 459 8.32 -39.94 27.51
C SER A 459 9.75 -39.82 28.08
N SER A 460 9.83 -39.54 29.38
CA SER A 460 11.05 -39.29 30.15
C SER A 460 12.05 -40.46 30.15
N THR A 461 11.73 -41.58 29.50
CA THR A 461 12.56 -42.78 29.44
C THR A 461 13.69 -42.71 28.41
N THR A 462 13.59 -41.89 27.36
CA THR A 462 14.65 -41.83 26.32
C THR A 462 15.78 -40.85 26.63
N ARG A 463 15.53 -39.83 27.48
CA ARG A 463 16.53 -38.80 27.79
C ARG A 463 17.56 -39.26 28.84
N ALA A 464 17.13 -40.03 29.85
CA ALA A 464 18.04 -40.62 30.84
C ALA A 464 19.03 -41.62 30.21
N ALA A 465 18.60 -42.37 29.18
CA ALA A 465 19.46 -43.31 28.45
C ALA A 465 20.52 -42.59 27.59
N GLN A 466 20.16 -41.45 26.97
CA GLN A 466 21.11 -40.63 26.19
C GLN A 466 22.09 -39.85 27.06
N GLU A 467 21.66 -39.34 28.22
CA GLU A 467 22.52 -38.62 29.17
C GLU A 467 23.53 -39.58 29.86
N ALA A 468 23.13 -40.82 30.17
CA ALA A 468 24.06 -41.85 30.66
C ALA A 468 25.11 -42.28 29.62
N ALA A 469 24.74 -42.29 28.33
CA ALA A 469 25.67 -42.63 27.24
C ALA A 469 26.69 -41.51 26.98
N THR A 470 26.26 -40.24 27.08
CA THR A 470 27.15 -39.08 26.88
C THR A 470 28.08 -38.85 28.08
N GLN A 471 27.63 -39.12 29.31
CA GLN A 471 28.51 -39.06 30.48
C GLN A 471 29.62 -40.14 30.43
N LYS A 472 29.32 -41.35 29.95
CA LYS A 472 30.35 -42.39 29.74
C LYS A 472 31.37 -42.04 28.66
N MET A 473 30.97 -41.28 27.63
CA MET A 473 31.87 -40.82 26.57
C MET A 473 32.81 -39.70 27.06
N LEU A 474 32.27 -38.73 27.81
CA LEU A 474 33.05 -37.63 28.37
C LEU A 474 34.07 -38.10 29.43
N HIS A 475 33.71 -39.13 30.22
CA HIS A 475 34.65 -39.72 31.18
C HIS A 475 35.83 -40.45 30.49
N ARG A 476 35.61 -41.03 29.30
CA ARG A 476 36.68 -41.62 28.48
C ARG A 476 37.60 -40.58 27.83
N GLN A 477 37.07 -39.43 27.41
CA GLN A 477 37.90 -38.35 26.86
C GLN A 477 38.75 -37.64 27.93
N HIS A 478 38.25 -37.51 29.17
CA HIS A 478 39.01 -36.90 30.26
C HIS A 478 40.18 -37.76 30.76
N GLN A 479 40.16 -39.08 30.57
CA GLN A 479 41.29 -39.94 30.93
C GLN A 479 42.44 -39.93 29.91
N GLN A 480 42.24 -39.42 28.69
CA GLN A 480 43.26 -39.39 27.64
C GLN A 480 44.04 -38.07 27.54
N GLN A 481 43.68 -37.02 28.29
CA GLN A 481 44.31 -35.69 28.18
C GLN A 481 45.26 -35.30 29.34
N GLN A 482 45.68 -36.25 30.19
CA GLN A 482 46.69 -35.99 31.21
C GLN A 482 48.05 -36.63 30.85
N LYS A 483 48.86 -35.92 30.05
CA LYS A 483 50.33 -35.90 30.07
C LYS A 483 50.84 -34.68 29.29
N ALA A 484 51.83 -33.97 29.87
CA ALA A 484 52.15 -32.55 29.65
C ALA A 484 53.45 -32.33 28.77
N PRO A 485 54.14 -31.15 28.77
CA PRO A 485 54.07 -30.14 27.69
C PRO A 485 55.45 -29.56 27.23
N GLY A 486 55.43 -28.50 26.39
CA GLY A 486 56.51 -27.51 26.14
C GLY A 486 56.22 -26.68 24.88
N SER A 487 56.59 -25.41 24.66
CA SER A 487 57.15 -24.27 25.42
C SER A 487 57.03 -23.01 24.53
N ASP A 488 57.31 -21.82 25.10
CA ASP A 488 57.79 -20.57 24.47
C ASP A 488 56.81 -19.60 23.77
N THR A 489 56.99 -18.26 23.74
CA THR A 489 57.36 -17.19 24.69
C THR A 489 57.17 -15.83 23.95
N ASN A 490 56.78 -14.75 24.67
CA ASN A 490 57.09 -13.30 24.44
C ASN A 490 56.59 -12.56 23.15
N ARG A 491 56.39 -11.23 23.02
CA ARG A 491 56.59 -9.98 23.82
C ARG A 491 55.95 -8.74 23.10
N SER A 492 55.29 -7.87 23.87
CA SER A 492 55.38 -6.37 23.98
C SER A 492 55.28 -5.34 22.82
N ASP A 493 54.38 -4.35 23.02
CA ASP A 493 54.41 -2.85 22.95
C ASP A 493 55.29 -2.06 21.95
N ASP A 494 54.77 -0.98 21.31
CA ASP A 494 54.72 0.43 21.80
C ASP A 494 54.44 1.48 20.67
N ARG A 495 54.20 2.73 21.10
CA ARG A 495 53.66 3.98 20.51
C ARG A 495 54.41 4.70 19.36
N GLY A 496 53.72 5.67 18.73
CA GLY A 496 54.35 6.87 18.12
C GLY A 496 53.37 7.98 17.68
N LYS A 497 53.49 9.19 18.25
CA LYS A 497 52.87 10.47 17.84
C LYS A 497 53.94 11.39 17.23
N VAL A 498 53.61 12.22 16.23
CA VAL A 498 54.39 13.42 15.82
C VAL A 498 53.43 14.53 15.37
N SER A 499 53.78 15.79 15.68
CA SER A 499 53.05 17.05 15.41
C SER A 499 53.90 18.06 14.61
N LEU A 500 53.23 19.12 14.12
CA LEU A 500 53.67 20.52 13.77
C LEU A 500 53.80 20.85 12.25
N PRO A 501 53.85 22.14 11.81
CA PRO A 501 52.99 23.33 12.10
C PRO A 501 52.73 24.22 10.84
N ALA A 502 51.92 25.31 10.92
CA ALA A 502 52.01 26.57 10.10
C ALA A 502 50.89 27.58 10.48
N ILE A 503 51.18 28.80 10.95
CA ILE A 503 51.48 30.09 10.26
C ILE A 503 50.26 30.80 9.64
N ASN A 504 50.14 32.08 10.01
CA ASN A 504 49.05 33.04 9.88
C ASN A 504 49.24 33.93 8.62
N GLN A 505 48.21 34.10 7.76
CA GLN A 505 48.12 35.23 6.81
C GLN A 505 46.65 35.60 6.53
N GLN A 506 46.21 36.68 7.16
CA GLN A 506 44.98 37.43 6.85
C GLN A 506 45.24 38.36 5.67
N SER A 507 44.58 38.15 4.52
CA SER A 507 44.21 39.17 3.50
C SER A 507 43.64 38.59 2.20
N ARG A 508 42.71 37.61 2.28
CA ARG A 508 41.87 37.14 1.16
C ARG A 508 40.41 36.88 1.60
N GLY A 509 39.94 37.65 2.57
CA GLY A 509 38.86 37.28 3.49
C GLY A 509 37.41 37.33 3.00
N THR A 510 37.09 37.81 1.80
CA THR A 510 35.66 38.03 1.43
C THR A 510 35.16 37.22 0.23
N ALA A 511 35.95 37.07 -0.84
CA ALA A 511 35.53 36.28 -2.01
C ALA A 511 35.84 34.78 -1.86
N ALA A 512 37.01 34.43 -1.31
CA ALA A 512 37.39 33.05 -1.04
C ALA A 512 36.59 32.45 0.13
N ALA A 513 36.15 33.27 1.10
CA ALA A 513 35.27 32.83 2.18
C ALA A 513 33.86 32.49 1.68
N ALA A 514 33.34 33.21 0.68
CA ALA A 514 32.05 32.88 0.06
C ALA A 514 32.15 31.61 -0.80
N ALA A 515 33.21 31.44 -1.59
CA ALA A 515 33.44 30.23 -2.37
C ALA A 515 33.75 29.00 -1.49
N ALA A 516 34.56 29.16 -0.43
CA ALA A 516 34.85 28.10 0.54
C ALA A 516 33.63 27.73 1.37
N ALA A 517 32.80 28.69 1.82
CA ALA A 517 31.53 28.39 2.48
C ALA A 517 30.52 27.68 1.56
N THR A 518 30.59 27.95 0.24
CA THR A 518 29.70 27.34 -0.77
C THR A 518 30.15 25.92 -1.16
N VAL A 519 31.46 25.68 -1.31
CA VAL A 519 32.04 24.33 -1.50
C VAL A 519 31.89 23.47 -0.24
N THR A 520 31.99 24.09 0.95
CA THR A 520 31.74 23.39 2.22
C THR A 520 30.27 22.97 2.32
N THR A 521 29.31 23.84 1.96
CA THR A 521 27.86 23.50 2.01
C THR A 521 27.45 22.45 0.97
N ALA A 522 28.07 22.40 -0.21
CA ALA A 522 27.85 21.33 -1.20
C ALA A 522 28.34 19.96 -0.68
N ARG A 523 29.56 19.90 -0.11
CA ARG A 523 30.07 18.70 0.57
C ARG A 523 29.26 18.32 1.82
N THR A 524 28.61 19.30 2.47
CA THR A 524 27.78 19.04 3.66
C THR A 524 26.51 18.28 3.31
N LEU A 525 25.91 18.46 2.11
CA LEU A 525 24.69 17.74 1.73
C LEU A 525 24.96 16.27 1.37
N GLU A 526 26.14 15.99 0.77
CA GLU A 526 26.60 14.65 0.41
C GLU A 526 27.16 13.87 1.62
N ASN A 527 27.74 14.57 2.60
CA ASN A 527 28.29 13.96 3.83
C ASN A 527 27.34 14.02 5.06
N ALA A 528 26.21 14.74 4.99
CA ALA A 528 25.23 14.75 6.08
C ALA A 528 24.46 13.43 6.11
N THR A 529 24.99 12.48 6.87
CA THR A 529 24.24 11.34 7.40
C THR A 529 23.17 11.85 8.37
N ASP A 530 22.00 11.20 8.41
CA ASP A 530 20.78 11.63 9.12
C ASP A 530 20.91 11.78 10.67
N GLY A 531 22.12 11.65 11.23
CA GLY A 531 22.40 11.54 12.67
C GLY A 531 22.90 12.80 13.41
N ASP A 532 23.71 13.69 12.81
CA ASP A 532 24.57 14.61 13.60
C ASP A 532 24.21 16.12 13.55
N GLY A 533 23.05 16.49 13.01
CA GLY A 533 22.59 17.89 12.91
C GLY A 533 21.55 18.30 13.96
N SER A 534 21.44 19.61 14.25
CA SER A 534 20.34 20.13 15.10
C SER A 534 18.98 19.71 14.52
N PRO A 535 17.92 19.53 15.33
CA PRO A 535 16.59 19.14 14.82
C PRO A 535 16.11 20.05 13.68
N PHE A 536 16.48 21.33 13.72
CA PHE A 536 16.14 22.30 12.69
C PHE A 536 16.97 22.14 11.40
N ASP A 537 18.25 21.74 11.49
CA ASP A 537 19.07 21.41 10.32
C ASP A 537 18.53 20.17 9.62
N ARG A 538 18.12 19.14 10.39
CA ARG A 538 17.49 17.92 9.87
C ARG A 538 16.20 18.22 9.12
N VAL A 539 15.36 19.11 9.66
CA VAL A 539 14.15 19.58 8.96
C VAL A 539 14.49 20.31 7.67
N CYS A 540 15.48 21.22 7.68
CA CYS A 540 15.89 21.92 6.46
C CYS A 540 16.37 20.93 5.38
N LEU A 541 17.01 19.83 5.80
CA LEU A 541 17.62 18.84 4.90
C LEU A 541 16.54 17.94 4.30
N LEU A 542 15.59 17.54 5.13
CA LEU A 542 14.42 16.79 4.71
C LEU A 542 13.58 17.59 3.71
N VAL A 543 13.30 18.85 4.03
CA VAL A 543 12.53 19.74 3.15
C VAL A 543 13.29 19.98 1.84
N SER A 544 14.60 20.23 1.88
CA SER A 544 15.37 20.45 0.65
C SER A 544 15.38 19.24 -0.29
N ARG A 545 15.45 18.02 0.25
CA ARG A 545 15.40 16.77 -0.55
C ARG A 545 14.03 16.51 -1.19
N ARG A 546 12.91 16.96 -0.59
CA ARG A 546 11.54 16.60 -1.01
C ARG A 546 10.67 17.74 -1.58
N ILE A 547 11.10 18.99 -1.46
CA ILE A 547 10.34 20.14 -1.97
C ILE A 547 10.42 20.27 -3.50
N GLU A 548 11.41 19.62 -4.13
CA GLU A 548 11.60 19.52 -5.58
C GLU A 548 11.54 20.87 -6.32
N ILE A 549 10.50 21.12 -7.12
CA ILE A 549 10.34 22.33 -7.95
C ILE A 549 9.76 23.50 -7.12
N ASP A 550 9.10 23.22 -6.01
CA ASP A 550 8.39 24.21 -5.19
C ASP A 550 9.32 25.05 -4.31
N TRP A 551 10.63 24.78 -4.29
CA TRP A 551 11.59 25.48 -3.42
C TRP A 551 11.58 27.01 -3.62
N LYS A 552 11.34 27.49 -4.85
CA LYS A 552 11.23 28.93 -5.15
C LYS A 552 9.99 29.53 -4.51
N ARG A 553 8.86 28.81 -4.57
CA ARG A 553 7.60 29.22 -3.93
C ARG A 553 7.74 29.19 -2.41
N LEU A 554 8.45 28.19 -1.88
CA LEU A 554 8.79 28.11 -0.47
C LEU A 554 9.63 29.32 -0.03
N TYR A 555 10.67 29.65 -0.78
CA TYR A 555 11.52 30.79 -0.46
C TYR A 555 10.76 32.12 -0.42
N ARG A 556 9.82 32.35 -1.34
CA ARG A 556 8.93 33.52 -1.33
C ARG A 556 7.93 33.52 -0.16
N ALA A 557 7.51 32.35 0.30
CA ALA A 557 6.57 32.21 1.39
C ALA A 557 7.23 32.39 2.77
N LEU A 558 8.56 32.26 2.88
CA LEU A 558 9.26 32.37 4.16
C LEU A 558 9.26 33.82 4.70
N PRO A 559 9.08 34.00 6.02
CA PRO A 559 9.17 35.33 6.61
C PRO A 559 10.62 35.79 6.69
N PHE A 560 10.91 37.05 6.35
CA PHE A 560 12.23 37.66 6.52
C PHE A 560 12.15 38.78 7.57
N VAL A 561 13.11 38.82 8.49
CA VAL A 561 13.23 39.86 9.53
C VAL A 561 14.68 40.38 9.54
N PRO A 562 14.94 41.59 9.02
CA PRO A 562 13.99 42.60 8.52
C PRO A 562 13.31 42.21 7.20
N GLN A 563 12.16 42.82 6.91
CA GLN A 563 11.36 42.55 5.72
C GLN A 563 12.18 42.84 4.45
N ARG A 564 12.25 41.86 3.54
CA ARG A 564 12.90 42.00 2.23
C ARG A 564 11.86 42.35 1.16
N GLY A 565 12.22 43.23 0.23
CA GLY A 565 11.40 43.54 -0.94
C GLY A 565 11.28 42.35 -1.89
N ARG A 566 10.19 42.27 -2.65
CA ARG A 566 9.95 41.18 -3.62
C ARG A 566 11.08 41.07 -4.65
N GLU A 567 11.54 42.21 -5.16
CA GLU A 567 12.65 42.29 -6.12
C GLU A 567 13.96 41.72 -5.56
N THR A 568 14.22 41.90 -4.26
CA THR A 568 15.41 41.32 -3.61
C THR A 568 15.30 39.81 -3.50
N ILE A 569 14.11 39.29 -3.18
CA ILE A 569 13.84 37.85 -3.09
C ILE A 569 13.93 37.20 -4.47
N ASP A 570 13.43 37.84 -5.52
CA ASP A 570 13.53 37.31 -6.88
C ASP A 570 14.98 37.31 -7.38
N ARG A 571 15.76 38.35 -7.07
CA ARG A 571 17.22 38.36 -7.31
C ARG A 571 17.94 37.24 -6.55
N ASP A 572 17.58 37.01 -5.28
CA ASP A 572 18.14 35.90 -4.50
C ASP A 572 17.85 34.55 -5.16
N ILE A 573 16.64 34.36 -5.71
CA ILE A 573 16.23 33.12 -6.41
C ILE A 573 17.02 32.92 -7.71
N GLU A 574 17.22 34.00 -8.48
CA GLU A 574 18.03 33.97 -9.70
C GLU A 574 19.49 33.63 -9.41
N GLU A 575 20.08 34.22 -8.37
CA GLU A 575 21.44 33.88 -7.92
C GLU A 575 21.55 32.42 -7.45
N LEU A 576 20.54 31.94 -6.72
CA LEU A 576 20.50 30.54 -6.25
C LEU A 576 20.28 29.55 -7.39
N GLN A 577 19.67 29.97 -8.48
CA GLN A 577 19.42 29.15 -9.67
C GLN A 577 20.59 29.16 -10.66
N THR A 578 21.33 30.26 -10.76
CA THR A 578 22.48 30.43 -11.65
C THR A 578 23.80 29.98 -11.03
N GLY A 579 23.86 29.87 -9.70
CA GLY A 579 25.05 29.45 -8.99
C GLY A 579 25.34 27.96 -9.19
N LEU A 580 26.37 27.67 -10.00
CA LEU A 580 27.01 26.37 -10.31
C LEU A 580 26.30 25.50 -11.36
N VAL A 581 27.03 25.21 -12.44
CA VAL A 581 26.61 24.33 -13.55
C VAL A 581 26.49 22.90 -13.03
N GLY A 582 25.27 22.33 -13.05
CA GLY A 582 25.01 20.94 -12.69
C GLY A 582 24.47 20.70 -11.27
N GLU A 583 24.09 21.73 -10.51
CA GLU A 583 23.46 21.53 -9.19
C GLU A 583 22.07 20.88 -9.29
N SER A 584 21.79 19.95 -8.37
CA SER A 584 20.48 19.36 -8.18
C SER A 584 19.51 20.35 -7.52
N ARG A 585 18.21 20.20 -7.79
CA ARG A 585 17.17 21.06 -7.19
C ARG A 585 17.18 21.03 -5.65
N ALA A 586 17.57 19.90 -5.06
CA ALA A 586 17.71 19.75 -3.61
C ALA A 586 18.85 20.61 -3.05
N GLN A 587 19.95 20.76 -3.78
CA GLN A 587 21.06 21.64 -3.40
C GLN A 587 20.64 23.11 -3.45
N CYS A 588 19.91 23.53 -4.51
CA CYS A 588 19.35 24.88 -4.58
C CYS A 588 18.39 25.17 -3.41
N ALA A 589 17.49 24.23 -3.10
CA ALA A 589 16.55 24.34 -1.99
C ALA A 589 17.24 24.44 -0.63
N TRP A 590 18.31 23.65 -0.41
CA TRP A 590 19.11 23.69 0.81
C TRP A 590 19.82 25.03 0.99
N ARG A 591 20.46 25.53 -0.08
CA ARG A 591 21.11 26.86 -0.08
C ARG A 591 20.09 27.97 0.15
N ALA A 592 18.89 27.86 -0.41
CA ALA A 592 17.80 28.78 -0.15
C ALA A 592 17.42 28.80 1.34
N LEU A 593 17.19 27.64 1.96
CA LEU A 593 16.86 27.56 3.38
C LEU A 593 17.99 28.04 4.30
N HIS A 594 19.25 27.76 3.96
CA HIS A 594 20.41 28.29 4.68
C HIS A 594 20.53 29.81 4.54
N ARG A 595 20.30 30.35 3.34
CA ARG A 595 20.31 31.78 3.07
C ARG A 595 19.18 32.48 3.84
N TRP A 596 17.98 31.90 3.86
CA TRP A 596 16.88 32.38 4.68
C TRP A 596 17.25 32.44 6.17
N ARG A 597 17.83 31.36 6.73
CA ARG A 597 18.28 31.33 8.13
C ARG A 597 19.35 32.38 8.45
N ARG A 598 20.25 32.67 7.50
CA ARG A 598 21.27 33.71 7.68
C ARG A 598 20.66 35.11 7.74
N PHE A 599 19.62 35.36 6.96
CA PHE A 599 18.97 36.67 6.89
C PHE A 599 17.83 36.86 7.91
N HIS A 600 17.28 35.78 8.46
CA HIS A 600 16.26 35.82 9.48
C HIS A 600 16.88 35.49 10.85
N ARG A 601 17.23 36.54 11.63
CA ARG A 601 18.04 36.47 12.87
C ARG A 601 17.52 35.52 13.98
N ARG A 602 16.27 35.01 13.89
CA ARG A 602 15.68 34.04 14.83
C ARG A 602 14.78 32.99 14.14
N ALA A 603 15.22 32.44 13.01
CA ALA A 603 14.39 31.56 12.19
C ALA A 603 13.91 30.36 13.02
N LYS A 604 12.60 30.19 13.18
CA LYS A 604 12.02 29.09 13.97
C LYS A 604 11.50 27.97 13.04
N PRO A 605 11.56 26.70 13.48
CA PRO A 605 10.94 25.60 12.74
C PRO A 605 9.44 25.80 12.47
N GLY A 606 8.73 26.45 13.39
CA GLY A 606 7.31 26.77 13.24
C GLY A 606 7.01 27.70 12.05
N GLU A 607 7.94 28.56 11.67
CA GLU A 607 7.77 29.49 10.53
C GLU A 607 7.92 28.75 9.19
N LEU A 608 8.85 27.79 9.13
CA LEU A 608 9.00 26.89 8.00
C LEU A 608 7.77 25.98 7.86
N ARG A 609 7.25 25.46 8.98
CA ARG A 609 5.98 24.70 9.02
C ARG A 609 4.81 25.53 8.49
N ALA A 610 4.67 26.77 8.95
CA ALA A 610 3.63 27.69 8.47
C ALA A 610 3.78 28.05 6.98
N ALA A 611 5.00 28.13 6.46
CA ALA A 611 5.25 28.32 5.03
C ALA A 611 4.84 27.08 4.21
N LEU A 612 5.12 25.86 4.68
CA LEU A 612 4.70 24.62 4.02
C LEU A 612 3.17 24.46 3.99
N VAL A 613 2.47 24.83 5.08
CA VAL A 613 1.01 24.87 5.12
C VAL A 613 0.45 25.84 4.08
N ARG A 614 1.03 27.06 3.97
CA ARG A 614 0.62 28.04 2.95
C ARG A 614 0.83 27.56 1.52
N LEU A 615 1.84 26.72 1.28
CA LEU A 615 2.11 26.09 -0.01
C LEU A 615 1.27 24.84 -0.28
N ARG A 616 0.38 24.44 0.64
CA ARG A 616 -0.41 23.21 0.58
C ARG A 616 0.45 21.93 0.47
N ARG A 617 1.71 21.96 0.91
CA ARG A 617 2.58 20.79 1.01
C ARG A 617 2.39 20.08 2.35
N THR A 618 1.18 19.58 2.57
CA THR A 618 0.81 18.84 3.80
C THR A 618 1.45 17.45 3.86
N ASP A 619 1.96 16.95 2.73
CA ASP A 619 2.72 15.71 2.57
C ASP A 619 4.01 15.69 3.41
N LEU A 620 4.65 16.85 3.60
CA LEU A 620 5.92 16.96 4.32
C LEU A 620 5.74 17.19 5.83
N LEU A 621 4.56 17.61 6.28
CA LEU A 621 4.31 17.97 7.68
C LEU A 621 4.52 16.83 8.68
N PRO A 622 4.07 15.58 8.42
CA PRO A 622 4.29 14.47 9.36
C PRO A 622 5.77 14.17 9.59
N GLU A 623 6.59 14.29 8.55
CA GLU A 623 8.03 14.03 8.62
C GLU A 623 8.77 15.19 9.30
N VAL A 624 8.37 16.43 9.02
CA VAL A 624 8.87 17.62 9.72
C VAL A 624 8.53 17.56 11.21
N ASP A 625 7.30 17.18 11.57
CA ASP A 625 6.86 17.05 12.96
C ASP A 625 7.63 15.93 13.67
N ALA A 626 7.90 14.80 13.01
CA ALA A 626 8.72 13.71 13.54
C ALA A 626 10.20 14.11 13.74
N CYS A 627 10.75 15.02 12.93
CA CYS A 627 12.09 15.55 13.11
C CYS A 627 12.21 16.57 14.25
N LEU A 628 11.17 17.38 14.49
CA LEU A 628 11.16 18.43 15.52
C LEU A 628 10.80 17.92 16.91
N ALA A 629 9.87 16.97 16.95
CA ALA A 629 9.47 16.25 18.15
C ALA A 629 9.58 14.76 17.82
N PRO A 630 10.78 14.16 17.91
CA PRO A 630 10.91 12.72 17.79
C PRO A 630 9.92 12.10 18.78
N PRO A 631 9.09 11.14 18.37
CA PRO A 631 8.16 10.49 19.28
C PRO A 631 8.98 10.03 20.48
N ALA A 632 8.59 10.46 21.68
CA ALA A 632 9.27 10.12 22.91
C ALA A 632 9.66 8.64 22.83
N ALA A 633 10.96 8.34 22.97
CA ALA A 633 11.44 6.97 22.92
C ALA A 633 10.48 6.13 23.77
N PRO A 634 9.97 5.00 23.25
CA PRO A 634 9.02 4.19 24.00
C PRO A 634 9.66 3.98 25.35
N THR A 635 9.00 4.50 26.39
CA THR A 635 9.36 4.24 27.76
C THR A 635 9.58 2.75 27.79
N VAL A 636 10.80 2.31 28.11
CA VAL A 636 11.10 0.89 28.25
C VAL A 636 10.22 0.43 29.40
N VAL A 637 9.01 -0.01 29.06
CA VAL A 637 8.16 -0.79 29.93
C VAL A 637 9.04 -1.95 30.30
N LYS A 638 9.47 -2.00 31.56
CA LYS A 638 10.19 -3.15 32.11
C LYS A 638 9.45 -4.38 31.60
N GLU A 639 10.10 -5.15 30.73
CA GLU A 639 9.52 -6.36 30.14
C GLU A 639 9.02 -7.20 31.31
N THR A 640 7.71 -7.39 31.39
CA THR A 640 7.14 -8.25 32.42
C THR A 640 7.72 -9.64 32.15
N PRO A 641 8.44 -10.27 33.09
CA PRO A 641 9.06 -11.56 32.82
C PRO A 641 7.97 -12.57 32.49
N LEU A 642 7.91 -12.98 31.23
CA LEU A 642 7.03 -14.05 30.76
C LEU A 642 7.33 -15.31 31.58
N PRO A 643 6.32 -15.98 32.17
CA PRO A 643 6.55 -17.13 33.03
C PRO A 643 7.30 -18.24 32.30
N ALA A 644 8.24 -18.90 32.98
CA ALA A 644 9.16 -19.91 32.42
C ALA A 644 8.48 -21.13 31.76
N ASN A 645 7.16 -21.26 31.92
CA ASN A 645 6.33 -22.34 31.39
C ASN A 645 5.78 -22.08 29.97
N ILE A 646 6.06 -20.91 29.39
CA ILE A 646 5.68 -20.58 28.00
C ILE A 646 6.73 -21.16 27.06
N ALA A 647 6.28 -21.81 25.98
CA ALA A 647 7.18 -22.28 24.93
C ALA A 647 7.99 -21.09 24.40
N LYS A 648 9.33 -21.18 24.42
CA LYS A 648 10.25 -20.10 24.01
C LYS A 648 9.93 -19.52 22.61
N GLU A 649 9.26 -20.30 21.77
CA GLU A 649 8.90 -19.99 20.39
C GLU A 649 7.59 -19.22 20.25
N LEU A 650 6.73 -19.23 21.27
CA LEU A 650 5.52 -18.41 21.36
C LEU A 650 5.77 -17.08 22.10
N VAL A 651 6.97 -16.89 22.65
CA VAL A 651 7.37 -15.60 23.23
C VAL A 651 7.20 -14.42 22.24
N PRO A 652 7.56 -14.55 20.94
CA PRO A 652 7.27 -13.51 19.95
C PRO A 652 5.77 -13.26 19.74
N TYR A 653 4.95 -14.31 19.81
CA TYR A 653 3.49 -14.23 19.71
C TYR A 653 2.91 -13.38 20.85
N TYR A 654 3.23 -13.75 22.10
CA TYR A 654 2.72 -13.05 23.28
C TYR A 654 3.28 -11.63 23.39
N ARG A 655 4.52 -11.38 22.95
CA ARG A 655 5.06 -10.01 22.82
C ARG A 655 4.32 -9.17 21.77
N GLN A 656 3.81 -9.77 20.68
CA GLN A 656 2.98 -9.04 19.71
C GLN A 656 1.59 -8.74 20.28
N VAL A 657 1.01 -9.66 21.05
CA VAL A 657 -0.24 -9.43 21.80
C VAL A 657 -0.04 -8.29 22.81
N GLU A 658 1.04 -8.30 23.60
CA GLU A 658 1.36 -7.19 24.54
C GLU A 658 1.58 -5.85 23.83
N ARG A 659 2.23 -5.83 22.66
CA ARG A 659 2.37 -4.62 21.85
C ARG A 659 1.01 -4.11 21.37
N TYR A 660 0.12 -5.01 20.95
CA TYR A 660 -1.25 -4.66 20.58
C TYR A 660 -2.01 -4.08 21.79
N ASP A 661 -1.93 -4.73 22.95
CA ASP A 661 -2.54 -4.26 24.20
C ASP A 661 -2.04 -2.84 24.55
N ASN A 662 -0.73 -2.60 24.49
CA ASN A 662 -0.15 -1.27 24.74
C ASN A 662 -0.66 -0.21 23.77
N LEU A 663 -0.89 -0.56 22.51
CA LEU A 663 -1.44 0.36 21.50
C LEU A 663 -2.93 0.62 21.69
N VAL A 664 -3.71 -0.40 22.07
CA VAL A 664 -5.12 -0.24 22.43
C VAL A 664 -5.26 0.63 23.67
N MET A 665 -4.43 0.40 24.69
CA MET A 665 -4.38 1.22 25.90
C MET A 665 -3.98 2.66 25.57
N ALA A 666 -2.97 2.87 24.72
CA ALA A 666 -2.56 4.20 24.27
C ALA A 666 -3.62 4.92 23.43
N ARG A 667 -4.49 4.20 22.71
CA ARG A 667 -5.64 4.78 21.99
C ARG A 667 -6.76 5.16 22.95
N ARG A 668 -7.13 4.26 23.86
CA ARG A 668 -8.14 4.52 24.89
C ARG A 668 -7.75 5.68 25.80
N SER A 669 -6.47 5.78 26.18
CA SER A 669 -5.96 6.91 26.97
C SER A 669 -5.99 8.23 26.18
N LYS A 670 -5.82 8.20 24.85
CA LYS A 670 -5.97 9.39 23.99
C LYS A 670 -7.42 9.79 23.77
N GLU A 671 -8.34 8.83 23.75
CA GLU A 671 -9.79 9.06 23.65
C GLU A 671 -10.38 9.56 24.97
N ALA A 672 -9.86 9.12 26.13
CA ALA A 672 -10.28 9.58 27.46
C ALA A 672 -9.72 10.98 27.85
N VAL A 673 -8.73 11.49 27.11
CA VAL A 673 -8.14 12.82 27.31
C VAL A 673 -8.77 13.87 26.37
N LYS A 674 -9.61 13.44 25.43
CA LYS A 674 -10.50 14.31 24.65
C LYS A 674 -11.86 14.38 25.32
#